data_AF-A0A1M5T6P7-F1
#
_entry.id   AF-A0A1M5T6P7-F1
#
_cell.length_a   1.000
_cell.length_b   1.000
_cell.length_c   1.000
_cell.angle_alpha   90.00
_cell.angle_beta   90.00
_cell.angle_gamma   90.00
#
_symmetry.space_group_name_H-M   'P 1'
#
loop_
_entity.id
_entity.type
_entity.pdbx_description
1 polymer ?
#
loop_
_entity_poly.entity_id
_entity_poly.type
_entity_poly.pdbx_seq_one_letter_code
_entity_poly.pdbx_strand_id
1 'polypeptide(L)'
;MQAAFHHIQIAHQRVGDAVVLNAVATAKRGGVSKGWVFFAAGRDEQAPEPAGDTKFTQRRTLGATLAVQTASPEPPEVVCGDHSGTIHLSAAQHRLLKGQNTALAFRNGQTAEITLDWLKWHVTHHGMTAALIVDRAKPGENDAYLAQLRDGLSAITGLKTVVVVQFDHPLGRHDLPSEMHPFCAPDAPGKDRMEIPEADPWTAPLGELGIFELLRHRFLAKARAVAQIDLTDLLLIKDDAQDETVFDRAQQSGVVPLVGQHVYPWRVRSGQTAHFADHACRQFDKDTTRDRWCVAPEKVSKNTVWRFVRIVGAVTDRAAAQPFARFMGLRHPGHSVSQIVPKSSLIEDMRLLSIAQDHFAHDPVRMPTLAAPVVDTTKNAVTIITTMKNEGPFILEWIAYHRAIGVENFLVYTNDCTDGTDDFHDLLQAKGIVQHRQNPYRDSGMKPQHAALQAGEQEDVIKNAGWVICMDVDEFINVKTGDGTLAALFDATGDANMISLTWRLFGNSDVHAFEDRPILETFTKCAPEMARKPHQAWGFKTLFRNIGLYKKLGVHRPKGLNPQLWQDIKWVNGSGHPMPKDTYRNAWRSTQSTVGYDLVSLNHYAVRSAESFLVKRDRGRVNHVDRDQGLNYWFRMNHNVTQDTSIQRILPALRAEMDRLLQDPEIAAMHRRCVTAHREKINALKATPSYADFYETLTSDRMQRLSKLLPNFGANVFLAGPDVVPDHMIFEDQPGDFFFTVGLENEAAE
;
A
#
# COMPACT_ATOMS: atom_id res chain seq x y z
N MET A 1 16.37 -28.52 -37.55
CA MET A 1 16.84 -29.58 -36.63
C MET A 1 16.03 -29.44 -35.36
N GLN A 2 15.41 -30.52 -34.86
CA GLN A 2 14.58 -30.48 -33.66
C GLN A 2 15.44 -30.16 -32.42
N ALA A 3 14.92 -29.34 -31.51
CA ALA A 3 15.60 -29.02 -30.26
C ALA A 3 15.80 -30.28 -29.41
N ALA A 4 16.99 -30.46 -28.83
CA ALA A 4 17.25 -31.54 -27.90
C ALA A 4 16.49 -31.33 -26.59
N PHE A 5 15.78 -32.35 -26.10
CA PHE A 5 15.05 -32.32 -24.84
C PHE A 5 15.71 -33.24 -23.81
N HIS A 6 15.99 -32.70 -22.62
CA HIS A 6 16.56 -33.45 -21.50
C HIS A 6 15.69 -33.27 -20.26
N HIS A 7 15.24 -34.36 -19.65
CA HIS A 7 14.62 -34.35 -18.32
C HIS A 7 15.59 -34.97 -17.31
N ILE A 8 15.94 -34.23 -16.27
CA ILE A 8 16.94 -34.62 -15.28
C ILE A 8 16.32 -34.52 -13.88
N GLN A 9 16.26 -35.65 -13.18
CA GLN A 9 15.89 -35.69 -11.78
C GLN A 9 17.12 -35.51 -10.90
N ILE A 10 17.01 -34.66 -9.88
CA ILE A 10 18.03 -34.43 -8.87
C ILE A 10 17.48 -34.93 -7.55
N ALA A 11 18.09 -36.01 -7.05
CA ALA A 11 17.80 -36.55 -5.74
C ALA A 11 18.61 -35.81 -4.66
N HIS A 12 17.95 -35.43 -3.57
CA HIS A 12 18.60 -34.92 -2.38
C HIS A 12 19.35 -36.04 -1.63
N GLN A 13 20.34 -35.63 -0.84
CA GLN A 13 21.02 -36.51 0.12
C GLN A 13 20.71 -36.03 1.54
N ARG A 14 20.92 -36.89 2.53
CA ARG A 14 20.68 -36.57 3.95
C ARG A 14 21.90 -36.90 4.80
N VAL A 15 22.14 -36.06 5.80
CA VAL A 15 23.07 -36.31 6.91
C VAL A 15 22.35 -35.93 8.19
N GLY A 16 21.81 -36.92 8.90
CA GLY A 16 20.80 -36.68 9.94
C GLY A 16 19.57 -35.98 9.35
N ASP A 17 19.16 -34.88 9.98
CA ASP A 17 18.06 -34.03 9.52
C ASP A 17 18.48 -33.00 8.44
N ALA A 18 19.77 -32.79 8.26
CA ALA A 18 20.28 -31.87 7.25
C ALA A 18 20.06 -32.43 5.84
N VAL A 19 19.42 -31.63 5.00
CA VAL A 19 19.17 -31.96 3.59
C VAL A 19 20.23 -31.32 2.71
N VAL A 20 20.85 -32.11 1.83
CA VAL A 20 21.74 -31.65 0.77
C VAL A 20 20.98 -31.69 -0.55
N LEU A 21 20.62 -30.52 -1.10
CA LEU A 21 19.88 -30.39 -2.36
C LEU A 21 20.65 -31.05 -3.52
N ASN A 22 21.95 -30.77 -3.63
CA ASN A 22 22.85 -31.51 -4.51
C ASN A 22 24.32 -31.23 -4.14
N ALA A 23 25.22 -32.10 -4.58
CA ALA A 23 26.65 -31.84 -4.54
C ALA A 23 27.27 -32.04 -5.92
N VAL A 24 28.09 -31.09 -6.38
CA VAL A 24 28.59 -31.02 -7.76
C VAL A 24 30.12 -31.06 -7.79
N ALA A 25 30.68 -32.04 -8.51
CA ALA A 25 32.12 -32.12 -8.74
C ALA A 25 32.62 -30.96 -9.62
N THR A 26 33.76 -30.37 -9.26
CA THR A 26 34.34 -29.20 -9.97
C THR A 26 35.71 -29.46 -10.57
N ALA A 27 36.57 -30.22 -9.89
CA ALA A 27 37.90 -30.59 -10.37
C ALA A 27 38.42 -31.82 -9.63
N LYS A 28 39.31 -32.60 -10.26
CA LYS A 28 40.10 -33.65 -9.61
C LYS A 28 41.56 -33.43 -9.97
N ARG A 29 42.43 -33.27 -8.96
CA ARG A 29 43.88 -33.03 -9.18
C ARG A 29 44.68 -33.77 -8.10
N GLY A 30 45.64 -34.59 -8.52
CA GLY A 30 46.53 -35.32 -7.60
C GLY A 30 45.79 -36.24 -6.63
N GLY A 31 44.77 -36.97 -7.09
CA GLY A 31 43.96 -37.86 -6.26
C GLY A 31 42.83 -37.16 -5.49
N VAL A 32 42.93 -35.86 -5.21
CA VAL A 32 41.93 -35.10 -4.46
C VAL A 32 40.80 -34.60 -5.37
N SER A 33 39.56 -34.93 -5.01
CA SER A 33 38.33 -34.46 -5.66
C SER A 33 37.83 -33.19 -4.95
N LYS A 34 37.47 -32.17 -5.74
CA LYS A 34 36.84 -30.93 -5.25
C LYS A 34 35.40 -30.85 -5.70
N GLY A 35 34.49 -30.45 -4.82
CA GLY A 35 33.08 -30.27 -5.15
C GLY A 35 32.42 -29.15 -4.35
N TRP A 36 31.28 -28.66 -4.83
CA TRP A 36 30.39 -27.81 -4.03
C TRP A 36 29.24 -28.65 -3.49
N VAL A 37 28.96 -28.54 -2.19
CA VAL A 37 27.83 -29.18 -1.52
C VAL A 37 26.85 -28.08 -1.14
N PHE A 38 25.59 -28.21 -1.57
CA PHE A 38 24.52 -27.23 -1.33
C PHE A 38 23.50 -27.82 -0.35
N PHE A 39 23.49 -27.31 0.87
CA PHE A 39 22.52 -27.67 1.90
C PHE A 39 21.23 -26.88 1.70
N ALA A 40 20.07 -27.52 1.83
CA ALA A 40 18.78 -26.82 1.85
C ALA A 40 18.72 -25.80 3.00
N ALA A 41 17.83 -24.83 2.91
CA ALA A 41 17.54 -23.90 3.99
C ALA A 41 16.93 -24.67 5.18
N GLY A 42 17.78 -25.05 6.13
CA GLY A 42 17.42 -25.89 7.27
C GLY A 42 17.16 -25.12 8.56
N ARG A 43 16.36 -25.72 9.45
CA ARG A 43 15.97 -25.27 10.80
C ARG A 43 17.03 -25.52 11.88
N ASP A 44 18.19 -26.05 11.50
CA ASP A 44 19.20 -26.55 12.43
C ASP A 44 20.21 -25.46 12.79
N GLU A 45 20.50 -25.28 14.08
CA GLU A 45 21.35 -24.17 14.57
C GLU A 45 22.84 -24.41 14.33
N GLN A 46 23.25 -25.67 14.06
CA GLN A 46 24.66 -26.02 13.90
C GLN A 46 25.09 -26.10 12.44
N ALA A 47 26.12 -25.31 12.10
CA ALA A 47 26.71 -25.33 10.78
C ALA A 47 27.43 -26.68 10.50
N PRO A 48 27.34 -27.22 9.27
CA PRO A 48 28.05 -28.44 8.93
C PRO A 48 29.56 -28.27 9.02
N GLU A 49 30.24 -29.30 9.51
CA GLU A 49 31.69 -29.37 9.66
C GLU A 49 32.27 -30.53 8.81
N PRO A 50 33.52 -30.43 8.33
CA PRO A 50 34.15 -31.55 7.61
C PRO A 50 34.47 -32.72 8.55
N ALA A 51 34.38 -33.94 8.03
CA ALA A 51 34.85 -35.17 8.71
C ALA A 51 35.88 -35.95 7.87
N GLY A 52 36.57 -36.89 8.53
CA GLY A 52 37.61 -37.71 7.91
C GLY A 52 38.72 -36.87 7.27
N ASP A 53 39.09 -37.20 6.03
CA ASP A 53 40.08 -36.46 5.25
C ASP A 53 39.49 -35.27 4.45
N THR A 54 38.23 -34.93 4.69
CA THR A 54 37.56 -33.84 4.00
C THR A 54 38.04 -32.49 4.53
N LYS A 55 38.29 -31.54 3.63
CA LYS A 55 38.55 -30.14 3.99
C LYS A 55 37.53 -29.22 3.37
N PHE A 56 36.98 -28.30 4.15
CA PHE A 56 36.18 -27.21 3.62
C PHE A 56 37.13 -26.08 3.21
N THR A 57 37.15 -25.79 1.92
CA THR A 57 38.04 -24.79 1.32
C THR A 57 37.37 -23.44 1.11
N GLN A 58 36.03 -23.41 1.03
CA GLN A 58 35.20 -22.21 1.01
C GLN A 58 33.84 -22.49 1.67
N ARG A 59 33.25 -21.47 2.28
CA ARG A 59 31.87 -21.46 2.77
C ARG A 59 31.15 -20.22 2.20
N ARG A 60 29.90 -20.37 1.76
CA ARG A 60 29.07 -19.29 1.23
C ARG A 60 27.65 -19.38 1.79
N THR A 61 27.21 -18.34 2.48
CA THR A 61 25.83 -18.18 2.91
C THR A 61 25.02 -17.53 1.79
N LEU A 62 24.08 -18.29 1.21
CA LEU A 62 23.32 -17.94 0.02
C LEU A 62 21.86 -17.56 0.31
N GLY A 63 21.64 -16.71 1.31
CA GLY A 63 20.30 -16.47 1.88
C GLY A 63 20.19 -17.31 3.15
N ALA A 64 19.14 -18.12 3.28
CA ALA A 64 19.05 -19.14 4.32
C ALA A 64 19.79 -20.46 3.96
N THR A 65 20.20 -20.62 2.70
CA THR A 65 20.91 -21.80 2.18
C THR A 65 22.42 -21.69 2.43
N LEU A 66 23.11 -22.79 2.77
CA LEU A 66 24.57 -22.84 2.91
C LEU A 66 25.20 -23.66 1.77
N ALA A 67 26.26 -23.14 1.17
CA ALA A 67 27.09 -23.87 0.22
C ALA A 67 28.54 -23.97 0.70
N VAL A 68 29.12 -25.17 0.67
CA VAL A 68 30.51 -25.40 1.06
C VAL A 68 31.29 -26.06 -0.06
N GLN A 69 32.54 -25.65 -0.25
CA GLN A 69 33.44 -26.28 -1.20
C GLN A 69 34.32 -27.30 -0.48
N THR A 70 34.16 -28.57 -0.84
CA THR A 70 34.91 -29.69 -0.27
C THR A 70 36.15 -30.01 -1.10
N ALA A 71 37.20 -30.52 -0.45
CA ALA A 71 38.35 -31.15 -1.05
C ALA A 71 38.67 -32.42 -0.25
N SER A 72 38.58 -33.59 -0.89
CA SER A 72 38.80 -34.89 -0.23
C SER A 72 39.38 -35.92 -1.23
N PRO A 73 40.28 -36.82 -0.80
CA PRO A 73 40.72 -37.95 -1.63
C PRO A 73 39.58 -38.95 -1.91
N GLU A 74 38.69 -39.12 -0.93
CA GLU A 74 37.49 -39.95 -0.98
C GLU A 74 36.24 -39.10 -1.19
N PRO A 75 35.05 -39.68 -1.41
CA PRO A 75 33.79 -38.93 -1.34
C PRO A 75 33.73 -38.08 -0.05
N PRO A 76 33.39 -36.78 -0.12
CA PRO A 76 33.40 -35.90 1.04
C PRO A 76 32.54 -36.41 2.19
N GLU A 77 33.07 -36.37 3.41
CA GLU A 77 32.35 -36.68 4.64
C GLU A 77 32.09 -35.38 5.42
N VAL A 78 30.88 -35.24 5.95
CA VAL A 78 30.44 -34.05 6.69
C VAL A 78 29.71 -34.47 7.97
N VAL A 79 29.83 -33.66 9.01
CA VAL A 79 29.10 -33.77 10.26
C VAL A 79 28.07 -32.65 10.33
N CYS A 80 26.81 -33.01 10.63
CA CYS A 80 25.70 -32.10 10.86
C CYS A 80 25.05 -32.48 12.20
N GLY A 81 25.18 -31.64 13.23
CA GLY A 81 24.82 -32.01 14.60
C GLY A 81 25.61 -33.24 15.06
N ASP A 82 24.91 -34.25 15.57
CA ASP A 82 25.50 -35.51 16.04
C ASP A 82 25.64 -36.58 14.92
N HIS A 83 25.35 -36.23 13.67
CA HIS A 83 25.33 -37.18 12.55
C HIS A 83 26.49 -36.93 11.57
N SER A 84 27.29 -37.96 11.30
CA SER A 84 28.25 -37.97 10.18
C SER A 84 27.65 -38.67 8.95
N GLY A 85 27.98 -38.19 7.76
CA GLY A 85 27.53 -38.80 6.51
C GLY A 85 28.45 -38.50 5.32
N THR A 86 28.53 -39.48 4.42
CA THR A 86 29.25 -39.34 3.14
C THR A 86 28.36 -38.70 2.08
N ILE A 87 28.89 -37.72 1.37
CA ILE A 87 28.22 -36.97 0.30
C ILE A 87 28.75 -37.39 -1.07
N HIS A 88 27.85 -37.86 -1.93
CA HIS A 88 28.16 -38.21 -3.30
C HIS A 88 28.20 -36.98 -4.21
N LEU A 89 29.33 -36.75 -4.87
CA LEU A 89 29.50 -35.67 -5.85
C LEU A 89 28.97 -36.09 -7.22
N SER A 90 27.97 -35.37 -7.71
CA SER A 90 27.41 -35.55 -9.04
C SER A 90 28.26 -34.81 -10.10
N ALA A 91 28.47 -35.41 -11.28
CA ALA A 91 29.31 -34.82 -12.34
C ALA A 91 28.65 -33.62 -13.05
N ALA A 92 29.36 -32.51 -13.23
CA ALA A 92 28.82 -31.35 -13.95
C ALA A 92 28.42 -31.69 -15.41
N GLN A 93 27.32 -31.10 -15.89
CA GLN A 93 26.72 -31.38 -17.20
C GLN A 93 26.76 -30.15 -18.13
N HIS A 94 27.82 -29.35 -18.02
CA HIS A 94 28.02 -28.11 -18.79
C HIS A 94 27.87 -28.26 -20.31
N ARG A 95 28.15 -29.46 -20.84
CA ARG A 95 28.04 -29.76 -22.28
C ARG A 95 26.64 -29.52 -22.86
N LEU A 96 25.59 -29.63 -22.04
CA LEU A 96 24.20 -29.48 -22.48
C LEU A 96 23.90 -28.05 -22.95
N LEU A 97 24.52 -27.06 -22.32
CA LEU A 97 24.21 -25.64 -22.53
C LEU A 97 25.44 -24.84 -23.00
N LYS A 98 26.54 -25.52 -23.29
CA LYS A 98 27.82 -24.88 -23.66
C LYS A 98 27.64 -23.97 -24.88
N GLY A 99 28.03 -22.71 -24.74
CA GLY A 99 27.99 -21.73 -25.83
C GLY A 99 26.59 -21.25 -26.24
N GLN A 100 25.54 -21.61 -25.50
CA GLN A 100 24.16 -21.23 -25.82
C GLN A 100 23.73 -19.93 -25.12
N ASN A 101 22.84 -19.16 -25.75
CA ASN A 101 22.07 -18.10 -25.11
C ASN A 101 20.93 -18.76 -24.33
N THR A 102 21.08 -18.84 -23.01
CA THR A 102 20.26 -19.69 -22.16
C THR A 102 19.34 -18.88 -21.27
N ALA A 103 18.04 -19.18 -21.25
CA ALA A 103 17.18 -18.70 -20.18
C ALA A 103 17.16 -19.68 -19.00
N LEU A 104 17.27 -19.15 -17.78
CA LEU A 104 17.03 -19.88 -16.52
C LEU A 104 15.65 -19.47 -16.00
N ALA A 105 14.73 -20.44 -15.92
CA ALA A 105 13.35 -20.19 -15.49
C ALA A 105 12.91 -21.19 -14.43
N PHE A 106 11.98 -20.78 -13.57
CA PHE A 106 11.34 -21.65 -12.58
C PHE A 106 9.87 -21.84 -12.95
N ARG A 107 9.42 -23.10 -13.01
CA ARG A 107 8.02 -23.46 -13.25
C ARG A 107 7.30 -23.64 -11.92
N ASN A 108 6.35 -22.74 -11.70
CA ASN A 108 5.36 -22.60 -10.63
C ASN A 108 4.02 -23.34 -10.81
N GLY A 109 3.94 -24.43 -11.60
CA GLY A 109 2.65 -25.01 -12.02
C GLY A 109 2.06 -24.47 -13.34
N GLN A 110 2.80 -23.66 -14.10
CA GLN A 110 2.39 -23.23 -15.45
C GLN A 110 2.19 -24.42 -16.41
N THR A 111 1.32 -24.26 -17.42
CA THR A 111 1.05 -25.29 -18.45
C THR A 111 2.17 -25.40 -19.48
N ALA A 112 2.20 -26.49 -20.25
CA ALA A 112 3.16 -26.65 -21.34
C ALA A 112 2.98 -25.58 -22.44
N GLU A 113 1.73 -25.17 -22.70
CA GLU A 113 1.39 -24.09 -23.62
C GLU A 113 2.04 -22.76 -23.21
N ILE A 114 1.91 -22.35 -21.93
CA ILE A 114 2.57 -21.15 -21.41
C ILE A 114 4.10 -21.24 -21.60
N THR A 115 4.70 -22.40 -21.32
CA THR A 115 6.14 -22.61 -21.54
C THR A 115 6.52 -22.47 -23.02
N LEU A 116 5.72 -23.03 -23.94
CA LEU A 116 5.98 -22.99 -25.38
C LEU A 116 5.86 -21.57 -25.94
N ASP A 117 4.86 -20.81 -25.51
CA ASP A 117 4.70 -19.38 -25.84
C ASP A 117 5.89 -18.55 -25.35
N TRP A 118 6.29 -18.77 -24.10
CA TRP A 118 7.45 -18.13 -23.49
C TRP A 118 8.75 -18.48 -24.25
N LEU A 119 8.94 -19.75 -24.64
CA LEU A 119 10.08 -20.18 -25.44
C LEU A 119 10.10 -19.49 -26.80
N LYS A 120 8.96 -19.53 -27.51
CA LYS A 120 8.81 -18.93 -28.85
C LYS A 120 9.09 -17.44 -28.82
N TRP A 121 8.57 -16.71 -27.83
CA TRP A 121 8.82 -15.28 -27.65
C TRP A 121 10.32 -14.97 -27.53
N HIS A 122 11.02 -15.64 -26.61
CA HIS A 122 12.42 -15.35 -26.34
C HIS A 122 13.37 -15.83 -27.44
N VAL A 123 13.02 -16.90 -28.17
CA VAL A 123 13.78 -17.33 -29.36
C VAL A 123 13.63 -16.30 -30.48
N THR A 124 12.39 -15.89 -30.78
CA THR A 124 12.07 -15.01 -31.90
C THR A 124 12.61 -13.60 -31.70
N HIS A 125 12.46 -13.04 -30.50
CA HIS A 125 12.73 -11.62 -30.26
C HIS A 125 14.01 -11.32 -29.49
N HIS A 126 14.61 -12.32 -28.83
CA HIS A 126 15.77 -12.12 -27.97
C HIS A 126 16.95 -13.03 -28.29
N GLY A 127 16.89 -13.80 -29.38
CA GLY A 127 17.99 -14.68 -29.82
C GLY A 127 18.34 -15.78 -28.82
N MET A 128 17.38 -16.19 -27.99
CA MET A 128 17.54 -17.34 -27.10
C MET A 128 17.71 -18.61 -27.91
N THR A 129 18.64 -19.49 -27.50
CA THR A 129 18.87 -20.77 -28.18
C THR A 129 18.73 -21.97 -27.24
N ALA A 130 18.65 -21.76 -25.93
CA ALA A 130 18.42 -22.82 -24.96
C ALA A 130 17.63 -22.35 -23.73
N ALA A 131 17.03 -23.31 -23.01
CA ALA A 131 16.38 -23.05 -21.72
C ALA A 131 16.78 -24.12 -20.69
N LEU A 132 17.03 -23.69 -19.46
CA LEU A 132 17.11 -24.51 -18.27
C LEU A 132 15.90 -24.18 -17.39
N ILE A 133 14.96 -25.11 -17.31
CA ILE A 133 13.71 -24.95 -16.58
C ILE A 133 13.76 -25.80 -15.33
N VAL A 134 13.70 -25.17 -14.16
CA VAL A 134 13.53 -25.88 -12.89
C VAL A 134 12.04 -26.12 -12.68
N ASP A 135 11.60 -27.37 -12.84
CA ASP A 135 10.24 -27.78 -12.56
C ASP A 135 10.07 -28.06 -11.06
N ARG A 136 9.17 -27.30 -10.43
CA ARG A 136 8.91 -27.37 -8.99
C ARG A 136 7.68 -28.22 -8.65
N ALA A 137 7.05 -28.86 -9.64
CA ALA A 137 6.03 -29.86 -9.38
C ALA A 137 6.60 -31.02 -8.55
N LYS A 138 5.76 -31.63 -7.71
CA LYS A 138 6.14 -32.85 -6.99
C LYS A 138 6.50 -33.95 -7.99
N PRO A 139 7.51 -34.78 -7.69
CA PRO A 139 7.86 -35.93 -8.54
C PRO A 139 6.62 -36.79 -8.86
N GLY A 140 6.40 -37.08 -10.14
CA GLY A 140 5.27 -37.86 -10.63
C GLY A 140 4.02 -37.05 -10.99
N GLU A 141 3.95 -35.75 -10.70
CA GLU A 141 2.79 -34.91 -11.03
C GLU A 141 2.91 -34.14 -12.38
N ASN A 142 4.02 -34.30 -13.10
CA ASN A 142 4.36 -33.48 -14.27
C ASN A 142 4.51 -34.25 -15.60
N ASP A 143 4.17 -35.54 -15.67
CA ASP A 143 4.35 -36.34 -16.89
C ASP A 143 3.62 -35.75 -18.11
N ALA A 144 2.37 -35.32 -17.93
CA ALA A 144 1.59 -34.68 -18.99
C ALA A 144 2.24 -33.38 -19.48
N TYR A 145 2.77 -32.56 -18.56
CA TYR A 145 3.51 -31.35 -18.91
C TYR A 145 4.77 -31.66 -19.72
N LEU A 146 5.56 -32.66 -19.30
CA LEU A 146 6.80 -33.05 -19.97
C LEU A 146 6.55 -33.58 -21.38
N ALA A 147 5.50 -34.39 -21.57
CA ALA A 147 5.11 -34.92 -22.88
C ALA A 147 4.69 -33.79 -23.83
N GLN A 148 3.73 -32.96 -23.39
CA GLN A 148 3.23 -31.83 -24.20
C GLN A 148 4.33 -30.83 -24.55
N LEU A 149 5.20 -30.51 -23.59
CA LEU A 149 6.33 -29.62 -23.84
C LEU A 149 7.24 -30.21 -24.92
N ARG A 150 7.64 -31.48 -24.78
CA ARG A 150 8.52 -32.16 -25.73
C ARG A 150 7.97 -32.15 -27.15
N ASP A 151 6.68 -32.43 -27.30
CA ASP A 151 6.02 -32.49 -28.61
C ASP A 151 6.00 -31.10 -29.27
N GLY A 152 5.69 -30.06 -28.48
CA GLY A 152 5.62 -28.68 -28.95
C GLY A 152 6.97 -28.05 -29.34
N LEU A 153 8.11 -28.55 -28.83
CA LEU A 153 9.43 -27.98 -29.14
C LEU A 153 9.78 -28.02 -30.64
N SER A 154 9.22 -28.97 -31.38
CA SER A 154 9.46 -29.12 -32.82
C SER A 154 9.01 -27.91 -33.64
N ALA A 155 8.06 -27.13 -33.13
CA ALA A 155 7.52 -25.95 -33.79
C ALA A 155 8.36 -24.67 -33.61
N ILE A 156 9.39 -24.69 -32.75
CA ILE A 156 10.16 -23.49 -32.38
C ILE A 156 11.50 -23.45 -33.12
N THR A 157 11.51 -22.78 -34.28
CA THR A 157 12.72 -22.61 -35.09
C THR A 157 13.76 -21.74 -34.37
N GLY A 158 15.01 -22.21 -34.30
CA GLY A 158 16.12 -21.50 -33.63
C GLY A 158 16.45 -22.02 -32.22
N LEU A 159 15.51 -22.71 -31.58
CA LEU A 159 15.73 -23.38 -30.30
C LEU A 159 16.58 -24.65 -30.50
N LYS A 160 17.64 -24.80 -29.71
CA LYS A 160 18.59 -25.92 -29.83
C LYS A 160 18.47 -26.91 -28.69
N THR A 161 18.23 -26.46 -27.46
CA THR A 161 18.24 -27.34 -26.28
C THR A 161 17.30 -26.86 -25.19
N VAL A 162 16.50 -27.77 -24.64
CA VAL A 162 15.70 -27.55 -23.43
C VAL A 162 16.06 -28.60 -22.40
N VAL A 163 16.46 -28.14 -21.22
CA VAL A 163 16.76 -28.99 -20.06
C VAL A 163 15.74 -28.69 -18.98
N VAL A 164 14.93 -29.68 -18.62
CA VAL A 164 14.01 -29.62 -17.49
C VAL A 164 14.64 -30.36 -16.32
N VAL A 165 14.78 -29.70 -15.19
CA VAL A 165 15.35 -30.24 -13.95
C VAL A 165 14.28 -30.28 -12.88
N GLN A 166 14.11 -31.44 -12.26
CA GLN A 166 13.17 -31.62 -11.14
C GLN A 166 13.93 -32.08 -9.90
N PHE A 167 13.57 -31.52 -8.75
CA PHE A 167 14.11 -31.92 -7.45
C PHE A 167 13.07 -32.77 -6.72
N ASP A 168 13.52 -33.76 -5.96
CA ASP A 168 12.67 -34.54 -5.05
C ASP A 168 12.48 -33.88 -3.67
N HIS A 169 12.91 -32.63 -3.54
CA HIS A 169 12.74 -31.79 -2.36
C HIS A 169 12.04 -30.46 -2.73
N PRO A 170 11.08 -29.97 -1.93
CA PRO A 170 10.43 -28.69 -2.19
C PRO A 170 11.43 -27.53 -2.15
N LEU A 171 11.32 -26.61 -3.10
CA LEU A 171 12.20 -25.43 -3.19
C LEU A 171 11.55 -24.13 -2.69
N GLY A 172 10.26 -24.17 -2.32
CA GLY A 172 9.51 -23.03 -1.81
C GLY A 172 9.78 -22.73 -0.34
N ARG A 173 9.34 -21.56 0.12
CA ARG A 173 9.34 -21.15 1.52
C ARG A 173 8.51 -22.13 2.36
N HIS A 174 9.06 -22.57 3.50
CA HIS A 174 8.42 -23.55 4.37
C HIS A 174 7.25 -23.01 5.21
N ASP A 175 7.19 -21.69 5.36
CA ASP A 175 6.27 -20.95 6.23
C ASP A 175 5.17 -20.22 5.46
N LEU A 176 5.11 -20.37 4.13
CA LEU A 176 4.17 -19.66 3.28
C LEU A 176 3.22 -20.61 2.54
N PRO A 177 1.99 -20.17 2.27
CA PRO A 177 1.06 -20.91 1.42
C PRO A 177 1.52 -20.89 -0.04
N SER A 178 0.75 -21.59 -0.89
CA SER A 178 0.94 -21.56 -2.34
C SER A 178 1.14 -20.14 -2.88
N GLU A 179 2.12 -19.97 -3.77
CA GLU A 179 2.40 -18.70 -4.46
C GLU A 179 1.20 -18.22 -5.28
N MET A 180 0.33 -19.14 -5.71
CA MET A 180 -0.85 -18.83 -6.50
C MET A 180 -1.88 -18.04 -5.69
N HIS A 181 -1.94 -18.24 -4.37
CA HIS A 181 -2.93 -17.61 -3.51
C HIS A 181 -2.76 -16.07 -3.49
N PRO A 182 -3.85 -15.27 -3.42
CA PRO A 182 -3.77 -13.81 -3.43
C PRO A 182 -2.97 -13.22 -2.27
N PHE A 183 -2.86 -13.93 -1.14
CA PHE A 183 -1.96 -13.54 -0.05
C PHE A 183 -0.50 -13.41 -0.52
N CYS A 184 -0.05 -14.24 -1.46
CA CYS A 184 1.30 -14.15 -2.01
C CYS A 184 1.43 -13.10 -3.13
N ALA A 185 0.33 -12.51 -3.58
CA ALA A 185 0.35 -11.41 -4.54
C ALA A 185 0.75 -10.10 -3.83
N PRO A 186 1.83 -9.43 -4.24
CA PRO A 186 2.32 -8.21 -3.59
C PRO A 186 1.37 -7.00 -3.72
N ASP A 187 0.44 -7.06 -4.68
CA ASP A 187 -0.49 -5.97 -4.99
C ASP A 187 -1.93 -6.27 -4.54
N ALA A 188 -2.17 -7.41 -3.88
CA ALA A 188 -3.51 -7.81 -3.45
C ALA A 188 -4.12 -6.79 -2.47
N PRO A 189 -5.35 -6.30 -2.74
CA PRO A 189 -6.05 -5.44 -1.80
C PRO A 189 -6.43 -6.22 -0.54
N GLY A 190 -6.23 -5.60 0.63
CA GLY A 190 -6.69 -6.16 1.90
C GLY A 190 -5.90 -7.37 2.40
N LYS A 191 -4.69 -7.62 1.85
CA LYS A 191 -3.81 -8.74 2.21
C LYS A 191 -3.61 -8.88 3.73
N ASP A 192 -3.41 -7.79 4.46
CA ASP A 192 -3.16 -7.79 5.92
C ASP A 192 -4.36 -8.25 6.75
N ARG A 193 -5.52 -8.48 6.12
CA ARG A 193 -6.76 -8.96 6.76
C ARG A 193 -7.23 -10.30 6.22
N MET A 194 -6.47 -10.92 5.32
CA MET A 194 -6.81 -12.23 4.77
C MET A 194 -6.47 -13.31 5.79
N GLU A 195 -7.33 -14.31 5.90
CA GLU A 195 -6.95 -15.59 6.50
C GLU A 195 -5.82 -16.20 5.67
N ILE A 196 -4.72 -16.58 6.34
CA ILE A 196 -3.54 -17.13 5.68
C ILE A 196 -3.74 -18.64 5.54
N PRO A 197 -3.74 -19.20 4.32
CA PRO A 197 -3.83 -20.65 4.15
C PRO A 197 -2.63 -21.39 4.75
N GLU A 198 -2.77 -22.70 4.94
CA GLU A 198 -1.68 -23.57 5.38
C GLU A 198 -0.47 -23.50 4.43
N ALA A 199 0.72 -23.71 5.00
CA ALA A 199 1.96 -23.69 4.24
C ALA A 199 2.01 -24.82 3.21
N ASP A 200 2.46 -24.52 1.98
CA ASP A 200 2.66 -25.49 0.92
C ASP A 200 4.04 -25.29 0.27
N PRO A 201 5.11 -25.88 0.82
CA PRO A 201 6.48 -25.63 0.37
C PRO A 201 6.75 -26.04 -1.10
N TRP A 202 5.92 -26.88 -1.70
CA TRP A 202 6.07 -27.25 -3.11
C TRP A 202 5.67 -26.10 -4.03
N THR A 203 4.54 -25.44 -3.72
CA THR A 203 3.99 -24.37 -4.55
C THR A 203 4.18 -22.96 -4.00
N ALA A 204 4.71 -22.79 -2.78
CA ALA A 204 5.02 -21.52 -2.14
C ALA A 204 6.04 -20.68 -2.93
N PRO A 205 6.20 -19.37 -2.67
CA PRO A 205 7.27 -18.59 -3.29
C PRO A 205 8.65 -19.21 -3.08
N LEU A 206 9.54 -19.12 -4.08
CA LEU A 206 10.88 -19.74 -4.03
C LEU A 206 11.64 -19.36 -2.74
N GLY A 207 12.02 -20.36 -1.95
CA GLY A 207 12.75 -20.22 -0.69
C GLY A 207 14.22 -20.60 -0.79
N GLU A 208 14.55 -21.59 -1.62
CA GLU A 208 15.90 -22.12 -1.78
C GLU A 208 16.78 -21.27 -2.69
N LEU A 209 17.22 -20.11 -2.21
CA LEU A 209 17.94 -19.12 -3.03
C LEU A 209 19.38 -19.53 -3.37
N GLY A 210 19.96 -20.55 -2.73
CA GLY A 210 21.25 -21.11 -3.14
C GLY A 210 21.19 -21.89 -4.46
N ILE A 211 19.99 -22.19 -4.97
CA ILE A 211 19.75 -22.92 -6.22
C ILE A 211 20.44 -22.27 -7.43
N PHE A 212 20.60 -20.94 -7.45
CA PHE A 212 21.24 -20.22 -8.56
C PHE A 212 22.72 -20.60 -8.71
N GLU A 213 23.45 -20.72 -7.61
CA GLU A 213 24.85 -21.18 -7.62
C GLU A 213 24.95 -22.68 -7.89
N LEU A 214 24.00 -23.48 -7.37
CA LEU A 214 23.92 -24.91 -7.69
C LEU A 214 23.80 -25.11 -9.21
N LEU A 215 22.83 -24.44 -9.86
CA LEU A 215 22.61 -24.55 -11.30
C LEU A 215 23.76 -23.95 -12.12
N ARG A 216 24.42 -22.89 -11.62
CA ARG A 216 25.67 -22.38 -12.18
C ARG A 216 26.72 -23.49 -12.26
N HIS A 217 27.02 -24.12 -11.14
CA HIS A 217 28.03 -25.17 -11.07
C HIS A 217 27.63 -26.45 -11.80
N ARG A 218 26.35 -26.80 -11.80
CA ARG A 218 25.84 -28.03 -12.40
C ARG A 218 25.71 -27.95 -13.92
N PHE A 219 25.24 -26.82 -14.46
CA PHE A 219 24.82 -26.70 -15.86
C PHE A 219 25.33 -25.45 -16.58
N LEU A 220 25.28 -24.28 -15.93
CA LEU A 220 25.31 -23.00 -16.65
C LEU A 220 26.70 -22.36 -16.79
N ALA A 221 27.72 -22.86 -16.09
CA ALA A 221 29.06 -22.24 -16.07
C ALA A 221 29.75 -22.10 -17.44
N LYS A 222 29.28 -22.82 -18.47
CA LYS A 222 29.80 -22.76 -19.85
C LYS A 222 28.78 -22.28 -20.89
N ALA A 223 27.61 -21.82 -20.45
CA ALA A 223 26.69 -21.12 -21.35
C ALA A 223 27.36 -19.85 -21.89
N ARG A 224 26.96 -19.41 -23.10
CA ARG A 224 27.44 -18.14 -23.66
C ARG A 224 27.00 -17.00 -22.75
N ALA A 225 25.68 -16.89 -22.55
CA ALA A 225 25.07 -16.00 -21.58
C ALA A 225 23.81 -16.65 -21.00
N VAL A 226 23.43 -16.21 -19.80
CA VAL A 226 22.30 -16.73 -19.03
C VAL A 226 21.41 -15.58 -18.59
N ALA A 227 20.16 -15.56 -19.05
CA ALA A 227 19.13 -14.64 -18.56
C ALA A 227 18.25 -15.35 -17.55
N GLN A 228 18.16 -14.84 -16.32
CA GLN A 228 17.16 -15.29 -15.37
C GLN A 228 15.83 -14.60 -15.67
N ILE A 229 14.89 -15.34 -16.24
CA ILE A 229 13.57 -14.84 -16.60
C ILE A 229 12.57 -15.98 -16.39
N ASP A 230 11.61 -15.80 -15.48
CA ASP A 230 10.70 -16.88 -15.06
C ASP A 230 9.64 -17.15 -16.15
N LEU A 231 8.95 -18.30 -16.10
CA LEU A 231 7.93 -18.68 -17.11
C LEU A 231 6.68 -17.78 -17.12
N THR A 232 6.62 -16.80 -16.22
CA THR A 232 5.56 -15.79 -16.16
C THR A 232 6.09 -14.39 -16.48
N ASP A 233 7.33 -14.29 -16.97
CA ASP A 233 7.99 -13.04 -17.31
C ASP A 233 8.38 -13.03 -18.81
N LEU A 234 8.11 -11.95 -19.53
CA LEU A 234 8.61 -11.73 -20.91
C LEU A 234 9.56 -10.54 -20.96
N LEU A 235 10.74 -10.72 -21.54
CA LEU A 235 11.59 -9.59 -21.93
C LEU A 235 10.87 -8.75 -22.98
N LEU A 236 10.79 -7.43 -22.78
CA LEU A 236 10.10 -6.53 -23.71
C LEU A 236 11.06 -6.03 -24.80
N ILE A 237 10.61 -5.96 -26.05
CA ILE A 237 11.42 -5.49 -27.19
C ILE A 237 11.67 -3.99 -27.03
N LYS A 238 12.91 -3.53 -26.87
CA LYS A 238 13.18 -2.10 -26.67
C LYS A 238 12.83 -1.28 -27.91
N ASP A 239 12.30 -0.08 -27.71
CA ASP A 239 11.88 0.83 -28.79
C ASP A 239 13.09 1.34 -29.61
N ASP A 240 14.29 1.33 -29.01
CA ASP A 240 15.56 1.76 -29.59
C ASP A 240 16.44 0.59 -30.06
N ALA A 241 15.90 -0.63 -30.11
CA ALA A 241 16.69 -1.84 -30.35
C ALA A 241 17.41 -1.79 -31.71
N GLN A 242 18.72 -1.51 -31.65
CA GLN A 242 19.69 -2.02 -32.61
C GLN A 242 19.59 -3.57 -32.62
N ASP A 243 20.06 -4.24 -33.67
CA ASP A 243 20.02 -5.71 -33.86
C ASP A 243 20.71 -6.55 -32.73
N GLU A 244 21.05 -5.94 -31.61
CA GLU A 244 21.76 -6.50 -30.48
C GLU A 244 20.83 -7.02 -29.38
N THR A 245 20.96 -8.32 -29.05
CA THR A 245 20.14 -8.96 -28.01
C THR A 245 20.65 -8.67 -26.59
N VAL A 246 19.83 -8.96 -25.57
CA VAL A 246 20.28 -8.91 -24.16
C VAL A 246 21.49 -9.81 -23.89
N PHE A 247 21.60 -10.95 -24.59
CA PHE A 247 22.70 -11.89 -24.43
C PHE A 247 23.99 -11.35 -25.05
N ASP A 248 23.90 -10.59 -26.14
CA ASP A 248 25.05 -9.94 -26.80
C ASP A 248 25.59 -8.81 -25.93
N ARG A 249 24.71 -7.97 -25.38
CA ARG A 249 25.11 -6.95 -24.41
C ARG A 249 25.78 -7.57 -23.19
N ALA A 250 25.29 -8.70 -22.69
CA ALA A 250 25.94 -9.42 -21.60
C ALA A 250 27.35 -9.92 -21.97
N GLN A 251 27.63 -10.26 -23.24
CA GLN A 251 29.00 -10.60 -23.68
C GLN A 251 29.97 -9.41 -23.59
N GLN A 252 29.45 -8.19 -23.71
CA GLN A 252 30.25 -6.97 -23.68
C GLN A 252 30.46 -6.46 -22.25
N SER A 253 29.37 -6.36 -21.47
CA SER A 253 29.39 -5.80 -20.12
C SER A 253 29.63 -6.83 -19.02
N GLY A 254 29.54 -8.12 -19.33
CA GLY A 254 29.55 -9.21 -18.36
C GLY A 254 28.20 -9.45 -17.68
N VAL A 255 27.50 -8.39 -17.26
CA VAL A 255 26.14 -8.45 -16.69
C VAL A 255 25.27 -7.33 -17.24
N VAL A 256 24.03 -7.67 -17.59
CA VAL A 256 22.97 -6.72 -17.95
C VAL A 256 21.85 -6.85 -16.91
N PRO A 257 21.49 -5.77 -16.18
CA PRO A 257 20.31 -5.78 -15.32
C PRO A 257 19.04 -5.99 -16.13
N LEU A 258 18.10 -6.77 -15.60
CA LEU A 258 16.74 -6.81 -16.13
C LEU A 258 15.81 -6.21 -15.07
N VAL A 259 14.93 -5.31 -15.50
CA VAL A 259 14.05 -4.53 -14.62
C VAL A 259 12.61 -4.74 -15.04
N GLY A 260 11.83 -5.31 -14.14
CA GLY A 260 10.48 -5.81 -14.41
C GLY A 260 9.38 -4.97 -13.81
N GLN A 261 8.25 -4.91 -14.50
CA GLN A 261 7.01 -4.34 -13.98
C GLN A 261 5.91 -5.41 -13.96
N HIS A 262 5.01 -5.35 -12.97
CA HIS A 262 3.84 -6.22 -12.94
C HIS A 262 2.81 -5.75 -13.95
N VAL A 263 2.27 -6.71 -14.69
CA VAL A 263 1.19 -6.50 -15.66
C VAL A 263 0.05 -7.45 -15.36
N TYR A 264 -1.16 -7.04 -15.73
CA TYR A 264 -2.40 -7.70 -15.37
C TYR A 264 -3.34 -7.74 -16.57
N PRO A 265 -4.21 -8.75 -16.68
CA PRO A 265 -5.41 -8.64 -17.47
C PRO A 265 -6.33 -7.60 -16.85
N TRP A 266 -7.15 -6.92 -17.63
CA TRP A 266 -8.29 -6.20 -17.07
C TRP A 266 -9.31 -7.19 -16.48
N ARG A 267 -9.54 -8.29 -17.21
CA ARG A 267 -10.33 -9.46 -16.83
C ARG A 267 -10.04 -10.60 -17.81
N VAL A 268 -10.09 -11.84 -17.33
CA VAL A 268 -10.08 -13.05 -18.18
C VAL A 268 -11.51 -13.46 -18.51
N ARG A 269 -11.77 -13.97 -19.73
CA ARG A 269 -13.10 -14.42 -20.14
C ARG A 269 -13.55 -15.60 -19.25
N SER A 270 -14.86 -15.74 -19.07
CA SER A 270 -15.41 -16.76 -18.15
C SER A 270 -15.07 -18.17 -18.66
N GLY A 271 -14.64 -19.05 -17.74
CA GLY A 271 -14.20 -20.41 -18.07
C GLY A 271 -12.81 -20.53 -18.72
N GLN A 272 -12.08 -19.42 -18.92
CA GLN A 272 -10.73 -19.43 -19.49
C GLN A 272 -9.66 -19.20 -18.41
N THR A 273 -8.49 -19.78 -18.63
CA THR A 273 -7.26 -19.48 -17.88
C THR A 273 -6.57 -18.26 -18.50
N ALA A 274 -5.80 -17.52 -17.71
CA ALA A 274 -5.02 -16.42 -18.24
C ALA A 274 -3.89 -16.95 -19.14
N HIS A 275 -3.64 -16.25 -20.26
CA HIS A 275 -2.47 -16.38 -21.12
C HIS A 275 -1.68 -15.06 -21.12
N PHE A 276 -0.48 -15.04 -21.73
CA PHE A 276 0.31 -13.81 -21.85
C PHE A 276 -0.52 -12.69 -22.51
N ALA A 277 -1.22 -13.01 -23.58
CA ALA A 277 -1.94 -12.07 -24.40
C ALA A 277 -3.18 -11.42 -23.72
N ASP A 278 -3.65 -11.96 -22.59
CA ASP A 278 -4.74 -11.33 -21.82
C ASP A 278 -4.28 -10.05 -21.08
N HIS A 279 -2.97 -9.88 -20.89
CA HIS A 279 -2.42 -8.86 -20.01
C HIS A 279 -2.16 -7.55 -20.75
N ALA A 280 -3.16 -6.66 -20.76
CA ALA A 280 -3.06 -5.34 -21.39
C ALA A 280 -2.96 -4.19 -20.39
N CYS A 281 -2.85 -4.46 -19.08
CA CYS A 281 -2.88 -3.42 -18.05
C CYS A 281 -1.64 -3.39 -17.16
N ARG A 282 -1.33 -2.21 -16.64
CA ARG A 282 -0.36 -1.98 -15.56
C ARG A 282 -0.94 -1.03 -14.51
N GLN A 283 -0.25 -0.90 -13.38
CA GLN A 283 -0.62 0.11 -12.39
C GLN A 283 -0.09 1.50 -12.78
N PHE A 284 -0.91 2.54 -12.62
CA PHE A 284 -0.47 3.94 -12.83
C PHE A 284 0.21 4.53 -11.58
N ASP A 285 -0.03 3.92 -10.43
CA ASP A 285 0.23 4.47 -9.10
C ASP A 285 1.31 3.71 -8.31
N LYS A 286 2.07 2.85 -9.00
CA LYS A 286 3.20 2.12 -8.45
C LYS A 286 4.37 2.11 -9.41
N ASP A 287 5.52 2.55 -8.91
CA ASP A 287 6.80 2.53 -9.63
C ASP A 287 7.74 1.40 -9.17
N THR A 288 7.22 0.46 -8.36
CA THR A 288 8.04 -0.65 -7.84
C THR A 288 8.44 -1.60 -8.97
N THR A 289 9.75 -1.79 -9.14
CA THR A 289 10.29 -2.72 -10.14
C THR A 289 10.80 -4.02 -9.54
N ARG A 290 10.97 -5.05 -10.38
CA ARG A 290 11.54 -6.34 -10.01
C ARG A 290 12.88 -6.53 -10.69
N ASP A 291 13.91 -6.80 -9.90
CA ASP A 291 15.26 -6.94 -10.42
C ASP A 291 15.58 -8.42 -10.74
N ARG A 292 16.22 -8.61 -11.88
CA ARG A 292 16.69 -9.86 -12.49
C ARG A 292 18.01 -9.55 -13.24
N TRP A 293 18.62 -10.55 -13.86
CA TRP A 293 19.89 -10.35 -14.56
C TRP A 293 20.04 -11.25 -15.79
N CYS A 294 20.82 -10.75 -16.75
CA CYS A 294 21.49 -11.58 -17.75
C CYS A 294 23.00 -11.49 -17.52
N VAL A 295 23.71 -12.62 -17.50
CA VAL A 295 25.13 -12.71 -17.22
C VAL A 295 25.85 -13.56 -18.27
N ALA A 296 27.02 -13.13 -18.70
CA ALA A 296 27.95 -13.93 -19.48
C ALA A 296 28.97 -14.59 -18.54
N PRO A 297 28.86 -15.89 -18.24
CA PRO A 297 29.68 -16.54 -17.20
C PRO A 297 31.19 -16.40 -17.41
N GLU A 298 31.66 -16.40 -18.66
CA GLU A 298 33.08 -16.29 -19.00
C GLU A 298 33.61 -14.84 -19.03
N LYS A 299 32.71 -13.85 -18.92
CA LYS A 299 33.04 -12.41 -18.90
C LYS A 299 33.05 -11.81 -17.50
N VAL A 300 32.56 -12.55 -16.52
CA VAL A 300 32.56 -12.13 -15.11
C VAL A 300 33.67 -12.82 -14.31
N SER A 301 34.06 -12.20 -13.20
CA SER A 301 35.04 -12.80 -12.28
C SER A 301 34.59 -14.17 -11.78
N LYS A 302 35.54 -15.10 -11.60
CA LYS A 302 35.26 -16.42 -10.99
C LYS A 302 34.71 -16.30 -9.55
N ASN A 303 34.92 -15.16 -8.90
CA ASN A 303 34.45 -14.88 -7.54
C ASN A 303 33.02 -14.32 -7.48
N THR A 304 32.37 -14.06 -8.62
CA THR A 304 30.97 -13.60 -8.60
C THR A 304 30.05 -14.66 -8.00
N VAL A 305 28.99 -14.22 -7.32
CA VAL A 305 27.96 -15.09 -6.75
C VAL A 305 26.61 -14.77 -7.37
N TRP A 306 25.95 -15.78 -7.93
CA TRP A 306 24.64 -15.64 -8.56
C TRP A 306 23.54 -15.68 -7.49
N ARG A 307 22.74 -14.61 -7.41
CA ARG A 307 21.61 -14.48 -6.46
C ARG A 307 20.32 -14.25 -7.22
N PHE A 308 19.19 -14.41 -6.54
CA PHE A 308 17.85 -14.27 -7.13
C PHE A 308 17.57 -12.94 -7.85
N VAL A 309 18.20 -11.83 -7.43
CA VAL A 309 17.94 -10.49 -8.00
C VAL A 309 19.18 -9.78 -8.51
N ARG A 310 20.38 -10.34 -8.32
CA ARG A 310 21.66 -9.71 -8.70
C ARG A 310 22.80 -10.70 -8.83
N ILE A 311 23.85 -10.30 -9.54
CA ILE A 311 25.16 -10.97 -9.56
C ILE A 311 26.11 -10.20 -8.64
N VAL A 312 26.43 -10.76 -7.47
CA VAL A 312 27.32 -10.12 -6.49
C VAL A 312 28.76 -10.14 -7.04
N GLY A 313 29.45 -9.00 -6.91
CA GLY A 313 30.82 -8.84 -7.39
C GLY A 313 30.93 -8.46 -8.88
N ALA A 314 29.82 -8.14 -9.54
CA ALA A 314 29.79 -7.55 -10.87
C ALA A 314 29.33 -6.08 -10.81
N VAL A 315 29.93 -5.24 -11.64
CA VAL A 315 29.47 -3.85 -11.85
C VAL A 315 28.31 -3.89 -12.83
N THR A 316 27.27 -3.11 -12.57
CA THR A 316 26.06 -3.06 -13.39
C THR A 316 25.59 -1.63 -13.56
N ASP A 317 25.08 -1.30 -14.74
CA ASP A 317 24.44 -0.02 -15.02
C ASP A 317 22.92 -0.22 -15.20
N ARG A 318 22.14 0.42 -14.32
CA ARG A 318 20.66 0.35 -14.35
C ARG A 318 20.07 1.14 -15.52
N ALA A 319 20.78 2.14 -16.06
CA ALA A 319 20.32 2.87 -17.26
C ALA A 319 20.33 1.97 -18.50
N ALA A 320 21.27 1.03 -18.58
CA ALA A 320 21.35 0.03 -19.64
C ALA A 320 20.38 -1.16 -19.47
N ALA A 321 19.52 -1.14 -18.44
CA ALA A 321 18.68 -2.28 -18.10
C ALA A 321 17.77 -2.74 -19.26
N GLN A 322 17.52 -4.04 -19.30
CA GLN A 322 16.54 -4.64 -20.20
C GLN A 322 15.18 -4.70 -19.50
N PRO A 323 14.13 -4.05 -20.02
CA PRO A 323 12.81 -4.14 -19.42
C PRO A 323 12.20 -5.54 -19.61
N PHE A 324 11.41 -5.98 -18.63
CA PHE A 324 10.54 -7.15 -18.74
C PHE A 324 9.16 -6.89 -18.12
N ALA A 325 8.15 -7.63 -18.56
CA ALA A 325 6.82 -7.64 -17.96
C ALA A 325 6.60 -8.94 -17.20
N ARG A 326 6.04 -8.85 -15.98
CA ARG A 326 5.65 -9.97 -15.13
C ARG A 326 4.14 -10.15 -15.16
N PHE A 327 3.69 -11.25 -15.74
CA PHE A 327 2.30 -11.54 -16.05
C PHE A 327 1.60 -12.16 -14.84
N MET A 328 1.01 -11.31 -14.00
CA MET A 328 0.54 -11.70 -12.67
C MET A 328 -0.66 -12.65 -12.71
N GLY A 329 -1.46 -12.64 -13.78
CA GLY A 329 -2.54 -13.62 -13.98
C GLY A 329 -2.02 -15.05 -14.20
N LEU A 330 -0.81 -15.21 -14.74
CA LEU A 330 -0.14 -16.51 -14.89
C LEU A 330 0.52 -17.00 -13.60
N ARG A 331 0.84 -16.06 -12.70
CA ARG A 331 1.46 -16.34 -11.40
C ARG A 331 0.42 -16.63 -10.31
N HIS A 332 -0.78 -16.08 -10.46
CA HIS A 332 -1.93 -16.27 -9.57
C HIS A 332 -3.15 -16.79 -10.35
N PRO A 333 -3.05 -17.98 -10.98
CA PRO A 333 -4.16 -18.56 -11.73
C PRO A 333 -5.34 -18.89 -10.81
N GLY A 334 -6.55 -18.98 -11.38
CA GLY A 334 -7.77 -19.33 -10.62
C GLY A 334 -8.37 -18.19 -9.77
N HIS A 335 -7.75 -17.01 -9.76
CA HIS A 335 -8.23 -15.85 -9.03
C HIS A 335 -8.70 -14.73 -9.96
N SER A 336 -9.73 -14.00 -9.54
CA SER A 336 -10.13 -12.79 -10.25
C SER A 336 -9.03 -11.72 -10.13
N VAL A 337 -8.89 -10.91 -11.18
CA VAL A 337 -7.91 -9.79 -11.18
C VAL A 337 -8.07 -8.89 -9.95
N SER A 338 -9.31 -8.63 -9.51
CA SER A 338 -9.60 -7.80 -8.33
C SER A 338 -9.09 -8.38 -7.00
N GLN A 339 -8.81 -9.68 -6.93
CA GLN A 339 -8.23 -10.31 -5.73
C GLN A 339 -6.70 -10.09 -5.66
N ILE A 340 -6.04 -9.88 -6.79
CA ILE A 340 -4.57 -9.77 -6.85
C ILE A 340 -4.08 -8.33 -7.09
N VAL A 341 -4.95 -7.43 -7.51
CA VAL A 341 -4.67 -6.00 -7.71
C VAL A 341 -5.96 -5.16 -7.61
N PRO A 342 -5.94 -3.93 -7.07
CA PRO A 342 -7.11 -3.07 -7.08
C PRO A 342 -7.42 -2.63 -8.51
N LYS A 343 -8.58 -2.99 -9.07
CA LYS A 343 -8.94 -2.57 -10.44
C LYS A 343 -8.87 -1.06 -10.67
N SER A 344 -9.09 -0.26 -9.64
CA SER A 344 -8.96 1.21 -9.67
C SER A 344 -7.53 1.73 -9.89
N SER A 345 -6.48 0.90 -9.82
CA SER A 345 -5.11 1.29 -10.19
C SER A 345 -4.72 0.87 -11.61
N LEU A 346 -5.52 0.03 -12.27
CA LEU A 346 -5.16 -0.53 -13.57
C LEU A 346 -5.50 0.42 -14.71
N ILE A 347 -4.50 0.71 -15.53
CA ILE A 347 -4.62 1.45 -16.78
C ILE A 347 -4.12 0.58 -17.93
N GLU A 348 -4.63 0.82 -19.13
CA GLU A 348 -4.17 0.13 -20.33
C GLU A 348 -2.74 0.55 -20.70
N ASP A 349 -1.96 -0.42 -21.16
CA ASP A 349 -0.61 -0.22 -21.67
C ASP A 349 -0.56 -0.57 -23.15
N MET A 350 -0.31 0.43 -24.00
CA MET A 350 -0.35 0.29 -25.45
C MET A 350 0.71 -0.69 -25.98
N ARG A 351 1.85 -0.82 -25.30
CA ARG A 351 2.89 -1.77 -25.70
C ARG A 351 2.44 -3.20 -25.45
N LEU A 352 1.79 -3.45 -24.31
CA LEU A 352 1.21 -4.76 -24.01
C LEU A 352 0.06 -5.12 -24.94
N LEU A 353 -0.77 -4.14 -25.30
CA LEU A 353 -1.85 -4.33 -26.27
C LEU A 353 -1.31 -4.71 -27.66
N SER A 354 -0.27 -4.03 -28.14
CA SER A 354 0.44 -4.41 -29.38
C SER A 354 1.06 -5.80 -29.28
N ILE A 355 1.69 -6.16 -28.15
CA ILE A 355 2.19 -7.54 -27.95
C ILE A 355 1.06 -8.56 -28.08
N ALA A 356 -0.09 -8.33 -27.43
CA ALA A 356 -1.23 -9.23 -27.51
C ALA A 356 -1.77 -9.39 -28.94
N GLN A 357 -1.91 -8.28 -29.67
CA GLN A 357 -2.51 -8.26 -31.01
C GLN A 357 -1.53 -8.73 -32.09
N ASP A 358 -0.33 -8.16 -32.12
CA ASP A 358 0.62 -8.33 -33.22
C ASP A 358 1.42 -9.62 -33.11
N HIS A 359 1.69 -10.09 -31.88
CA HIS A 359 2.53 -11.28 -31.66
C HIS A 359 1.74 -12.51 -31.23
N PHE A 360 0.64 -12.35 -30.50
CA PHE A 360 -0.22 -13.45 -30.06
C PHE A 360 -1.53 -13.56 -30.85
N ALA A 361 -1.83 -12.63 -31.77
CA ALA A 361 -3.07 -12.59 -32.54
C ALA A 361 -4.32 -12.67 -31.64
N HIS A 362 -4.29 -11.99 -30.50
CA HIS A 362 -5.32 -12.04 -29.48
C HIS A 362 -5.89 -10.65 -29.18
N ASP A 363 -7.21 -10.59 -28.97
CA ASP A 363 -7.89 -9.38 -28.51
C ASP A 363 -8.21 -9.50 -27.00
N PRO A 364 -7.41 -8.88 -26.11
CA PRO A 364 -7.65 -8.96 -24.67
C PRO A 364 -8.93 -8.22 -24.29
N VAL A 365 -9.56 -8.61 -23.18
CA VAL A 365 -10.67 -7.81 -22.64
C VAL A 365 -10.12 -6.45 -22.19
N ARG A 366 -10.58 -5.37 -22.82
CA ARG A 366 -10.10 -4.02 -22.54
C ARG A 366 -10.88 -3.34 -21.42
N MET A 367 -10.26 -2.33 -20.81
CA MET A 367 -10.94 -1.47 -19.85
C MET A 367 -12.02 -0.63 -20.57
N PRO A 368 -13.16 -0.31 -19.93
CA PRO A 368 -14.13 0.61 -20.53
C PRO A 368 -13.50 1.97 -20.81
N THR A 369 -13.85 2.61 -21.92
CA THR A 369 -13.46 4.00 -22.20
C THR A 369 -14.45 4.95 -21.54
N LEU A 370 -13.94 5.96 -20.83
CA LEU A 370 -14.74 7.05 -20.28
C LEU A 370 -14.28 8.36 -20.93
N ALA A 371 -15.23 9.24 -21.23
CA ALA A 371 -14.89 10.59 -21.70
C ALA A 371 -14.29 11.40 -20.55
N ALA A 372 -13.34 12.27 -20.87
CA ALA A 372 -12.81 13.23 -19.92
C ALA A 372 -13.96 14.10 -19.36
N PRO A 373 -13.93 14.42 -18.06
CA PRO A 373 -14.97 15.24 -17.47
C PRO A 373 -14.94 16.66 -18.05
N VAL A 374 -16.13 17.20 -18.34
CA VAL A 374 -16.27 18.62 -18.70
C VAL A 374 -16.30 19.43 -17.41
N VAL A 375 -15.31 20.31 -17.22
CA VAL A 375 -15.27 21.23 -16.09
C VAL A 375 -15.96 22.53 -16.48
N ASP A 376 -17.13 22.78 -15.89
CA ASP A 376 -17.78 24.09 -15.95
C ASP A 376 -17.23 24.96 -14.82
N THR A 377 -16.29 25.85 -15.15
CA THR A 377 -15.67 26.76 -14.17
C THR A 377 -16.63 27.85 -13.67
N THR A 378 -17.79 28.02 -14.30
CA THR A 378 -18.84 28.92 -13.81
C THR A 378 -19.65 28.29 -12.68
N LYS A 379 -19.58 26.97 -12.51
CA LYS A 379 -20.20 26.22 -11.41
C LYS A 379 -19.20 25.96 -10.29
N ASN A 380 -18.96 26.98 -9.47
CA ASN A 380 -18.13 26.86 -8.26
C ASN A 380 -18.95 26.66 -6.97
N ALA A 381 -20.25 26.45 -7.07
CA ALA A 381 -21.13 26.19 -5.94
C ALA A 381 -20.61 25.06 -5.06
N VAL A 382 -20.32 25.38 -3.80
CA VAL A 382 -19.82 24.42 -2.82
C VAL A 382 -20.97 23.88 -1.98
N THR A 383 -21.07 22.55 -1.93
CA THR A 383 -22.00 21.83 -1.07
C THR A 383 -21.22 21.09 0.02
N ILE A 384 -21.55 21.37 1.29
CA ILE A 384 -21.08 20.56 2.41
C ILE A 384 -22.09 19.45 2.68
N ILE A 385 -21.62 18.21 2.78
CA ILE A 385 -22.40 17.10 3.34
C ILE A 385 -21.85 16.73 4.72
N THR A 386 -22.72 16.57 5.71
CA THR A 386 -22.31 16.28 7.08
C THR A 386 -23.32 15.41 7.83
N THR A 387 -22.87 14.80 8.93
CA THR A 387 -23.72 14.09 9.86
C THR A 387 -23.62 14.72 11.25
N MET A 388 -24.75 14.92 11.92
CA MET A 388 -24.79 15.51 13.26
C MET A 388 -25.53 14.63 14.26
N LYS A 389 -25.10 14.68 15.52
CA LYS A 389 -25.81 14.11 16.67
C LYS A 389 -25.58 15.02 17.86
N ASN A 390 -26.64 15.62 18.38
CA ASN A 390 -26.59 16.51 19.53
C ASN A 390 -25.54 17.64 19.38
N GLU A 391 -25.67 18.45 18.33
CA GLU A 391 -24.77 19.55 17.98
C GLU A 391 -25.48 20.91 17.98
N GLY A 392 -26.70 20.97 18.50
CA GLY A 392 -27.62 22.10 18.40
C GLY A 392 -27.00 23.49 18.64
N PRO A 393 -26.24 23.69 19.75
CA PRO A 393 -25.61 24.98 20.06
C PRO A 393 -24.61 25.49 19.03
N PHE A 394 -24.06 24.61 18.19
CA PHE A 394 -22.94 24.92 17.30
C PHE A 394 -23.37 25.12 15.84
N ILE A 395 -24.65 24.85 15.53
CA ILE A 395 -25.18 24.87 14.16
C ILE A 395 -25.07 26.28 13.54
N LEU A 396 -25.50 27.32 14.26
CA LEU A 396 -25.60 28.67 13.68
C LEU A 396 -24.23 29.26 13.34
N GLU A 397 -23.26 29.17 14.25
CA GLU A 397 -21.90 29.64 13.96
C GLU A 397 -21.32 28.90 12.76
N TRP A 398 -21.48 27.57 12.72
CA TRP A 398 -20.92 26.74 11.65
C TRP A 398 -21.53 27.08 10.29
N ILE A 399 -22.86 27.21 10.19
CA ILE A 399 -23.54 27.61 8.95
C ILE A 399 -23.13 29.03 8.55
N ALA A 400 -23.18 29.98 9.48
CA ALA A 400 -22.89 31.39 9.21
C ALA A 400 -21.44 31.59 8.74
N TYR A 401 -20.48 30.92 9.38
CA TYR A 401 -19.07 30.98 8.97
C TYR A 401 -18.88 30.46 7.54
N HIS A 402 -19.43 29.27 7.25
CA HIS A 402 -19.24 28.64 5.94
C HIS A 402 -19.93 29.45 4.83
N ARG A 403 -21.11 30.06 5.10
CA ARG A 403 -21.73 31.02 4.17
C ARG A 403 -20.87 32.25 3.96
N ALA A 404 -20.27 32.80 5.02
CA ALA A 404 -19.41 33.98 4.95
C ALA A 404 -18.17 33.78 4.06
N ILE A 405 -17.64 32.55 3.97
CA ILE A 405 -16.52 32.22 3.08
C ILE A 405 -16.96 31.74 1.68
N GLY A 406 -18.28 31.67 1.41
CA GLY A 406 -18.82 31.33 0.08
C GLY A 406 -19.33 29.91 -0.10
N VAL A 407 -19.66 29.17 0.97
CA VAL A 407 -20.43 27.91 0.86
C VAL A 407 -21.89 28.25 0.59
N GLU A 408 -22.47 27.58 -0.40
CA GLU A 408 -23.83 27.88 -0.88
C GLU A 408 -24.86 26.88 -0.35
N ASN A 409 -24.47 25.61 -0.20
CA ASN A 409 -25.42 24.53 0.11
C ASN A 409 -24.93 23.64 1.26
N PHE A 410 -25.88 23.17 2.06
CA PHE A 410 -25.63 22.25 3.17
C PHE A 410 -26.61 21.08 3.07
N LEU A 411 -26.09 19.86 3.09
CA LEU A 411 -26.87 18.63 3.23
C LEU A 411 -26.51 17.97 4.56
N VAL A 412 -27.44 18.01 5.50
CA VAL A 412 -27.25 17.52 6.86
C VAL A 412 -28.06 16.26 7.08
N TYR A 413 -27.40 15.22 7.59
CA TYR A 413 -28.03 14.03 8.11
C TYR A 413 -27.95 14.00 9.64
N THR A 414 -29.07 13.84 10.34
CA THR A 414 -29.07 13.71 11.81
C THR A 414 -29.16 12.26 12.28
N ASN A 415 -28.56 11.97 13.43
CA ASN A 415 -28.57 10.64 14.05
C ASN A 415 -29.13 10.73 15.46
N ASP A 416 -30.37 10.29 15.67
CA ASP A 416 -30.95 10.07 17.01
C ASP A 416 -30.71 11.24 17.98
N CYS A 417 -31.07 12.44 17.54
CA CYS A 417 -30.87 13.65 18.32
C CYS A 417 -31.85 13.74 19.49
N THR A 418 -31.40 14.35 20.59
CA THR A 418 -32.18 14.52 21.83
C THR A 418 -32.09 15.93 22.40
N ASP A 419 -31.33 16.83 21.79
CA ASP A 419 -31.12 18.21 22.22
C ASP A 419 -31.85 19.25 21.33
N GLY A 420 -32.69 18.77 20.41
CA GLY A 420 -33.37 19.60 19.39
C GLY A 420 -32.54 19.88 18.13
N THR A 421 -31.38 19.24 17.94
CA THR A 421 -30.57 19.36 16.71
C THR A 421 -31.38 19.07 15.45
N ASP A 422 -32.18 18.01 15.44
CA ASP A 422 -33.05 17.61 14.33
C ASP A 422 -34.19 18.60 14.10
N ASP A 423 -34.93 18.97 15.16
CA ASP A 423 -35.96 20.01 15.09
C ASP A 423 -35.40 21.33 14.52
N PHE A 424 -34.17 21.68 14.89
CA PHE A 424 -33.53 22.90 14.41
C PHE A 424 -33.18 22.79 12.92
N HIS A 425 -32.65 21.66 12.46
CA HIS A 425 -32.41 21.47 11.02
C HIS A 425 -33.69 21.39 10.20
N ASP A 426 -34.78 20.85 10.75
CA ASP A 426 -36.10 20.88 10.10
C ASP A 426 -36.61 22.32 9.93
N LEU A 427 -36.47 23.16 10.96
CA LEU A 427 -36.77 24.59 10.88
C LEU A 427 -35.89 25.28 9.84
N LEU A 428 -34.57 25.07 9.86
CA LEU A 428 -33.65 25.67 8.91
C LEU A 428 -33.93 25.22 7.46
N GLN A 429 -34.37 23.97 7.27
CA GLN A 429 -34.81 23.48 5.97
C GLN A 429 -36.11 24.16 5.52
N ALA A 430 -37.11 24.31 6.40
CA ALA A 430 -38.35 25.03 6.09
C ALA A 430 -38.08 26.51 5.72
N LYS A 431 -37.01 27.10 6.25
CA LYS A 431 -36.53 28.45 5.93
C LYS A 431 -35.60 28.50 4.69
N GLY A 432 -35.33 27.37 4.04
CA GLY A 432 -34.50 27.27 2.84
C GLY A 432 -33.00 27.50 3.08
N ILE A 433 -32.51 27.29 4.31
CA ILE A 433 -31.11 27.52 4.70
C ILE A 433 -30.25 26.26 4.50
N VAL A 434 -30.83 25.08 4.74
CA VAL A 434 -30.16 23.78 4.62
C VAL A 434 -31.10 22.77 3.95
N GLN A 435 -30.55 21.63 3.54
CA GLN A 435 -31.32 20.42 3.28
C GLN A 435 -31.06 19.42 4.41
N HIS A 436 -32.12 18.86 4.98
CA HIS A 436 -32.07 18.01 6.15
C HIS A 436 -32.72 16.66 5.87
N ARG A 437 -32.07 15.58 6.35
CA ARG A 437 -32.57 14.20 6.29
C ARG A 437 -32.31 13.50 7.62
N GLN A 438 -33.21 12.61 8.02
CA GLN A 438 -32.88 11.61 9.03
C GLN A 438 -31.93 10.57 8.41
N ASN A 439 -30.90 10.15 9.15
CA ASN A 439 -29.91 9.23 8.61
C ASN A 439 -30.46 7.78 8.51
N PRO A 440 -30.43 7.14 7.32
CA PRO A 440 -30.99 5.80 7.10
C PRO A 440 -30.12 4.65 7.65
N TYR A 441 -29.18 4.93 8.55
CA TYR A 441 -28.16 3.95 8.95
C TYR A 441 -28.73 2.73 9.67
N ARG A 442 -29.81 2.90 10.44
CA ARG A 442 -30.52 1.81 11.11
C ARG A 442 -31.06 0.78 10.10
N ASP A 443 -31.59 1.25 8.98
CA ASP A 443 -32.18 0.39 7.95
C ASP A 443 -31.11 -0.24 7.05
N SER A 444 -29.99 0.46 6.84
CA SER A 444 -28.91 0.01 5.94
C SER A 444 -27.93 -0.99 6.58
N GLY A 445 -27.91 -1.10 7.91
CA GLY A 445 -26.89 -1.86 8.65
C GLY A 445 -25.46 -1.28 8.57
N MET A 446 -25.28 -0.09 7.95
CA MET A 446 -24.00 0.57 7.84
C MET A 446 -23.73 1.51 9.02
N LYS A 447 -22.46 1.89 9.19
CA LYS A 447 -22.07 2.97 10.09
C LYS A 447 -22.71 4.29 9.63
N PRO A 448 -23.18 5.16 10.54
CA PRO A 448 -23.98 6.31 10.16
C PRO A 448 -23.36 7.26 9.12
N GLN A 449 -22.05 7.58 9.18
CA GLN A 449 -21.46 8.42 8.12
C GLN A 449 -21.47 7.73 6.75
N HIS A 450 -21.27 6.41 6.69
CA HIS A 450 -21.31 5.69 5.42
C HIS A 450 -22.72 5.61 4.84
N ALA A 451 -23.74 5.46 5.69
CA ALA A 451 -25.14 5.47 5.28
C ALA A 451 -25.56 6.84 4.71
N ALA A 452 -25.24 7.92 5.43
CA ALA A 452 -25.50 9.29 4.98
C ALA A 452 -24.79 9.62 3.65
N LEU A 453 -23.51 9.27 3.52
CA LEU A 453 -22.77 9.52 2.28
C LEU A 453 -23.31 8.70 1.11
N GLN A 454 -23.72 7.45 1.33
CA GLN A 454 -24.35 6.66 0.27
C GLN A 454 -25.72 7.23 -0.14
N ALA A 455 -26.54 7.66 0.81
CA ALA A 455 -27.82 8.29 0.52
C ALA A 455 -27.63 9.63 -0.21
N GLY A 456 -26.66 10.43 0.24
CA GLY A 456 -26.34 11.74 -0.32
C GLY A 456 -25.89 11.70 -1.78
N GLU A 457 -25.30 10.59 -2.26
CA GLU A 457 -24.99 10.38 -3.69
C GLU A 457 -26.23 10.53 -4.59
N GLN A 458 -27.44 10.33 -4.06
CA GLN A 458 -28.68 10.44 -4.81
C GLN A 458 -29.39 11.80 -4.69
N GLU A 459 -28.96 12.66 -3.79
CA GLU A 459 -29.60 13.96 -3.55
C GLU A 459 -29.25 14.97 -4.65
N ASP A 460 -30.26 15.71 -5.12
CA ASP A 460 -30.09 16.68 -6.21
C ASP A 460 -29.10 17.79 -5.85
N VAL A 461 -29.02 18.18 -4.57
CA VAL A 461 -28.06 19.18 -4.08
C VAL A 461 -26.61 18.74 -4.20
N ILE A 462 -26.36 17.43 -4.17
CA ILE A 462 -25.02 16.86 -4.40
C ILE A 462 -24.78 16.67 -5.89
N LYS A 463 -25.74 16.10 -6.62
CA LYS A 463 -25.63 15.87 -8.08
C LYS A 463 -25.38 17.18 -8.85
N ASN A 464 -25.95 18.29 -8.40
CA ASN A 464 -25.82 19.60 -9.03
C ASN A 464 -24.69 20.47 -8.44
N ALA A 465 -23.96 19.98 -7.42
CA ALA A 465 -22.87 20.72 -6.80
C ALA A 465 -21.67 20.87 -7.75
N GLY A 466 -21.05 22.04 -7.78
CA GLY A 466 -19.77 22.25 -8.47
C GLY A 466 -18.62 21.59 -7.70
N TRP A 467 -18.61 21.83 -6.39
CA TRP A 467 -17.67 21.26 -5.43
C TRP A 467 -18.40 20.61 -4.25
N VAL A 468 -17.84 19.53 -3.72
CA VAL A 468 -18.38 18.83 -2.56
C VAL A 468 -17.28 18.61 -1.53
N ILE A 469 -17.65 18.68 -0.26
CA ILE A 469 -16.80 18.24 0.86
C ILE A 469 -17.65 17.54 1.91
N CYS A 470 -17.15 16.40 2.41
CA CYS A 470 -17.64 15.80 3.65
C CYS A 470 -16.81 16.34 4.80
N MET A 471 -17.43 17.02 5.75
CA MET A 471 -16.74 17.55 6.94
C MET A 471 -17.67 17.58 8.16
N ASP A 472 -17.06 17.53 9.34
CA ASP A 472 -17.76 17.47 10.62
C ASP A 472 -18.05 18.90 11.15
N VAL A 473 -19.05 19.07 12.03
CA VAL A 473 -19.48 20.40 12.54
C VAL A 473 -18.49 21.04 13.52
N ASP A 474 -17.45 20.32 13.92
CA ASP A 474 -16.29 20.83 14.65
C ASP A 474 -15.09 21.13 13.74
N GLU A 475 -15.30 21.19 12.43
CA GLU A 475 -14.29 21.52 11.42
C GLU A 475 -14.66 22.82 10.68
N PHE A 476 -13.66 23.69 10.47
CA PHE A 476 -13.83 25.00 9.82
C PHE A 476 -12.74 25.22 8.77
N ILE A 477 -13.16 25.53 7.53
CA ILE A 477 -12.23 25.79 6.41
C ILE A 477 -11.57 27.15 6.62
N ASN A 478 -10.27 27.17 6.92
CA ASN A 478 -9.51 28.41 7.12
C ASN A 478 -8.75 28.78 5.85
N VAL A 479 -9.32 29.64 5.01
CA VAL A 479 -8.66 30.16 3.81
C VAL A 479 -7.74 31.33 4.21
N LYS A 480 -6.45 31.16 3.94
CA LYS A 480 -5.40 32.12 4.32
C LYS A 480 -4.98 33.03 3.18
N THR A 481 -5.35 32.69 1.95
CA THR A 481 -5.07 33.49 0.75
C THR A 481 -6.16 34.53 0.48
N GLY A 482 -5.81 35.57 -0.30
CA GLY A 482 -6.73 36.62 -0.75
C GLY A 482 -7.54 37.25 0.37
N ASP A 483 -8.86 37.35 0.16
CA ASP A 483 -9.83 37.89 1.12
C ASP A 483 -10.33 36.86 2.16
N GLY A 484 -9.88 35.61 2.08
CA GLY A 484 -10.31 34.52 2.96
C GLY A 484 -11.58 33.78 2.49
N THR A 485 -11.98 33.96 1.24
CA THR A 485 -13.12 33.24 0.63
C THR A 485 -12.69 32.02 -0.19
N LEU A 486 -13.62 31.10 -0.44
CA LEU A 486 -13.41 29.95 -1.33
C LEU A 486 -13.12 30.39 -2.77
N ALA A 487 -13.65 31.52 -3.22
CA ALA A 487 -13.32 32.09 -4.53
C ALA A 487 -11.82 32.42 -4.63
N ALA A 488 -11.27 33.11 -3.62
CA ALA A 488 -9.83 33.39 -3.56
C ALA A 488 -8.98 32.10 -3.49
N LEU A 489 -9.47 31.05 -2.83
CA LEU A 489 -8.81 29.74 -2.83
C LEU A 489 -8.80 29.09 -4.21
N PHE A 490 -9.92 29.11 -4.94
CA PHE A 490 -10.00 28.57 -6.30
C PHE A 490 -9.08 29.33 -7.25
N ASP A 491 -9.04 30.65 -7.17
CA ASP A 491 -8.12 31.47 -7.96
C ASP A 491 -6.64 31.13 -7.66
N ALA A 492 -6.29 30.95 -6.39
CA ALA A 492 -4.93 30.60 -5.98
C ALA A 492 -4.50 29.17 -6.34
N THR A 493 -5.46 28.25 -6.49
CA THR A 493 -5.19 26.83 -6.83
C THR A 493 -5.38 26.51 -8.31
N GLY A 494 -5.83 27.49 -9.10
CA GLY A 494 -5.92 27.40 -10.55
C GLY A 494 -6.88 26.30 -11.03
N ASP A 495 -6.35 25.36 -11.80
CA ASP A 495 -7.12 24.28 -12.42
C ASP A 495 -7.28 23.04 -11.52
N ALA A 496 -6.92 23.15 -10.23
CA ALA A 496 -7.14 22.09 -9.27
C ALA A 496 -8.61 21.64 -9.26
N ASN A 497 -8.82 20.34 -9.18
CA ASN A 497 -10.15 19.73 -9.02
C ASN A 497 -10.28 18.93 -7.71
N MET A 498 -9.23 18.90 -6.90
CA MET A 498 -9.22 18.37 -5.54
C MET A 498 -8.23 19.17 -4.70
N ILE A 499 -8.63 19.54 -3.47
CA ILE A 499 -7.82 20.31 -2.54
C ILE A 499 -7.88 19.62 -1.18
N SER A 500 -6.75 19.07 -0.72
CA SER A 500 -6.67 18.48 0.63
C SER A 500 -6.52 19.56 1.69
N LEU A 501 -7.54 19.70 2.52
CA LEU A 501 -7.55 20.59 3.68
C LEU A 501 -6.96 19.82 4.88
N THR A 502 -5.65 19.92 5.07
CA THR A 502 -4.98 19.24 6.20
C THR A 502 -5.49 19.81 7.51
N TRP A 503 -5.79 18.94 8.47
CA TRP A 503 -6.25 19.34 9.79
C TRP A 503 -5.20 20.18 10.51
N ARG A 504 -5.68 21.24 11.15
CA ARG A 504 -5.01 21.95 12.21
C ARG A 504 -5.77 21.64 13.49
N LEU A 505 -5.22 20.79 14.37
CA LEU A 505 -5.91 20.43 15.62
C LEU A 505 -5.89 21.60 16.59
N PHE A 506 -7.05 22.09 16.99
CA PHE A 506 -7.20 23.12 18.03
C PHE A 506 -7.56 22.49 19.36
N GLY A 507 -6.88 22.94 20.41
CA GLY A 507 -7.15 22.55 21.78
C GLY A 507 -8.24 23.40 22.42
N ASN A 508 -8.57 23.06 23.67
CA ASN A 508 -9.57 23.75 24.47
C ASN A 508 -9.12 25.13 24.96
N SER A 509 -7.90 25.57 24.66
CA SER A 509 -7.33 26.87 25.08
C SER A 509 -7.39 27.11 26.59
N ASP A 510 -7.31 26.02 27.38
CA ASP A 510 -7.51 26.01 28.84
C ASP A 510 -8.92 26.47 29.28
N VAL A 511 -9.90 26.54 28.38
CA VAL A 511 -11.31 26.87 28.66
C VAL A 511 -12.04 25.63 29.16
N HIS A 512 -12.66 25.74 30.34
CA HIS A 512 -13.38 24.64 30.98
C HIS A 512 -14.89 24.74 30.77
N ALA A 513 -15.46 25.91 31.06
CA ALA A 513 -16.90 26.15 31.00
C ALA A 513 -17.42 26.28 29.56
N PHE A 514 -18.66 25.87 29.33
CA PHE A 514 -19.39 26.16 28.10
C PHE A 514 -20.02 27.57 28.17
N GLU A 515 -19.68 28.41 27.21
CA GLU A 515 -20.33 29.70 26.94
C GLU A 515 -20.94 29.65 25.53
N ASP A 516 -22.12 30.27 25.37
CA ASP A 516 -22.77 30.43 24.05
C ASP A 516 -22.11 31.60 23.31
N ARG A 517 -20.89 31.34 22.85
CA ARG A 517 -20.01 32.29 22.15
C ARG A 517 -19.33 31.58 20.98
N PRO A 518 -18.93 32.32 19.93
CA PRO A 518 -18.23 31.71 18.80
C PRO A 518 -16.99 30.91 19.22
N ILE A 519 -16.92 29.65 18.78
CA ILE A 519 -15.77 28.76 18.87
C ILE A 519 -14.53 29.46 18.32
N LEU A 520 -14.65 30.14 17.18
CA LEU A 520 -13.53 30.76 16.47
C LEU A 520 -12.87 31.91 17.26
N GLU A 521 -13.62 32.53 18.17
CA GLU A 521 -13.12 33.56 19.09
C GLU A 521 -12.54 32.95 20.38
N THR A 522 -13.11 31.83 20.81
CA THR A 522 -12.83 31.24 22.13
C THR A 522 -11.57 30.36 22.11
N PHE A 523 -11.36 29.60 21.04
CA PHE A 523 -10.30 28.59 20.96
C PHE A 523 -9.22 28.99 19.96
N THR A 524 -8.11 29.56 20.44
CA THR A 524 -7.03 30.09 19.59
C THR A 524 -5.72 29.32 19.69
N LYS A 525 -5.61 28.33 20.58
CA LYS A 525 -4.41 27.49 20.72
C LYS A 525 -4.56 26.18 19.94
N CYS A 526 -3.50 25.78 19.24
CA CYS A 526 -3.50 24.65 18.32
C CYS A 526 -2.18 23.88 18.31
N ALA A 527 -2.13 22.79 17.53
CA ALA A 527 -0.91 22.05 17.22
C ALA A 527 0.08 22.93 16.43
N PRO A 528 1.40 22.66 16.43
CA PRO A 528 2.33 23.28 15.48
C PRO A 528 2.10 22.76 14.05
N GLU A 529 2.62 23.44 13.02
CA GLU A 529 2.43 23.01 11.61
C GLU A 529 3.09 21.66 11.36
N MET A 530 4.23 21.45 11.97
CA MET A 530 4.95 20.18 11.93
C MET A 530 4.60 19.25 13.09
N ALA A 531 3.33 18.85 13.19
CA ALA A 531 2.86 17.85 14.16
C ALA A 531 2.89 16.41 13.57
N ARG A 532 4.08 15.80 13.51
CA ARG A 532 4.27 14.43 12.96
C ARG A 532 3.46 13.36 13.70
N LYS A 533 3.23 13.58 14.99
CA LYS A 533 2.51 12.70 15.92
C LYS A 533 1.51 13.54 16.75
N PRO A 534 0.35 12.99 17.12
CA PRO A 534 -0.16 11.71 16.67
C PRO A 534 -0.45 11.76 15.16
N HIS A 535 -0.42 10.61 14.49
CA HIS A 535 -0.58 10.55 13.03
C HIS A 535 -1.90 11.14 12.52
N GLN A 536 -2.90 11.19 13.39
CA GLN A 536 -4.20 11.80 13.19
C GLN A 536 -4.10 13.32 13.01
N ALA A 537 -3.08 14.00 13.57
CA ALA A 537 -2.91 15.45 13.43
C ALA A 537 -2.75 15.90 11.97
N TRP A 538 -2.36 14.99 11.08
CA TRP A 538 -2.26 15.23 9.64
C TRP A 538 -3.38 14.58 8.83
N GLY A 539 -4.47 14.13 9.45
CA GLY A 539 -5.67 13.79 8.69
C GLY A 539 -6.16 14.98 7.87
N PHE A 540 -6.87 14.74 6.78
CA PHE A 540 -7.44 15.80 5.97
C PHE A 540 -8.87 15.46 5.54
N LYS A 541 -9.64 16.50 5.19
CA LYS A 541 -10.81 16.37 4.32
C LYS A 541 -10.47 16.96 2.96
N THR A 542 -11.09 16.47 1.90
CA THR A 542 -10.81 16.92 0.54
C THR A 542 -12.02 17.62 -0.02
N LEU A 543 -11.85 18.88 -0.42
CA LEU A 543 -12.80 19.61 -1.25
C LEU A 543 -12.55 19.18 -2.71
N PHE A 544 -13.56 18.65 -3.41
CA PHE A 544 -13.38 18.09 -4.75
C PHE A 544 -14.48 18.52 -5.71
N ARG A 545 -14.14 18.70 -6.99
CA ARG A 545 -15.11 18.97 -8.05
C ARG A 545 -15.96 17.73 -8.33
N ASN A 546 -17.27 17.88 -8.38
CA ASN A 546 -18.19 16.76 -8.61
C ASN A 546 -18.35 16.46 -10.11
N ILE A 547 -17.27 16.05 -10.75
CA ILE A 547 -17.19 15.85 -12.21
C ILE A 547 -17.05 14.37 -12.62
N GLY A 548 -17.30 13.43 -11.71
CA GLY A 548 -17.30 11.98 -12.03
C GLY A 548 -15.93 11.30 -12.09
N LEU A 549 -14.86 11.94 -11.59
CA LEU A 549 -13.56 11.28 -11.39
C LEU A 549 -13.65 10.07 -10.45
N TYR A 550 -14.55 10.16 -9.47
CA TYR A 550 -14.80 9.16 -8.44
C TYR A 550 -16.27 8.76 -8.43
N LYS A 551 -16.55 7.50 -8.11
CA LYS A 551 -17.91 6.94 -8.12
C LYS A 551 -18.70 7.19 -6.84
N LYS A 552 -18.03 7.49 -5.73
CA LYS A 552 -18.63 7.50 -4.40
C LYS A 552 -18.16 8.66 -3.56
N LEU A 553 -19.02 9.14 -2.68
CA LEU A 553 -18.63 10.03 -1.58
C LEU A 553 -17.79 9.26 -0.55
N GLY A 554 -17.03 9.99 0.26
CA GLY A 554 -16.22 9.38 1.31
C GLY A 554 -15.81 10.38 2.39
N VAL A 555 -15.58 9.84 3.60
CA VAL A 555 -15.36 10.62 4.83
C VAL A 555 -14.19 11.61 4.75
N HIS A 556 -13.10 11.24 4.09
CA HIS A 556 -11.90 12.10 3.95
C HIS A 556 -11.72 12.65 2.53
N ARG A 557 -12.26 11.94 1.54
CA ARG A 557 -12.14 12.20 0.10
C ARG A 557 -13.11 11.30 -0.65
N PRO A 558 -13.42 11.58 -1.92
CA PRO A 558 -14.23 10.69 -2.73
C PRO A 558 -13.52 9.35 -2.98
N LYS A 559 -14.30 8.29 -3.19
CA LYS A 559 -13.85 6.89 -3.32
C LYS A 559 -14.29 6.28 -4.66
N GLY A 560 -13.65 5.17 -5.03
CA GLY A 560 -13.96 4.47 -6.27
C GLY A 560 -13.50 5.24 -7.50
N LEU A 561 -12.20 5.56 -7.55
CA LEU A 561 -11.56 6.19 -8.71
C LEU A 561 -11.92 5.45 -10.00
N ASN A 562 -12.32 6.20 -11.02
CA ASN A 562 -12.36 5.74 -12.40
C ASN A 562 -10.93 5.75 -12.96
N PRO A 563 -10.23 4.60 -13.07
CA PRO A 563 -8.83 4.58 -13.46
C PRO A 563 -8.57 5.16 -14.85
N GLN A 564 -9.58 5.21 -15.73
CA GLN A 564 -9.51 5.85 -17.05
C GLN A 564 -9.19 7.35 -16.96
N LEU A 565 -9.65 8.01 -15.89
CA LEU A 565 -9.61 9.46 -15.71
C LEU A 565 -8.46 9.88 -14.79
N TRP A 566 -7.49 9.01 -14.55
CA TRP A 566 -6.39 9.29 -13.60
C TRP A 566 -5.54 10.50 -14.03
N GLN A 567 -5.43 10.76 -15.33
CA GLN A 567 -4.68 11.88 -15.90
C GLN A 567 -5.42 13.22 -15.74
N ASP A 568 -6.74 13.16 -15.54
CA ASP A 568 -7.56 14.36 -15.32
C ASP A 568 -7.55 14.81 -13.86
N ILE A 569 -6.91 14.07 -12.95
CA ILE A 569 -6.80 14.44 -11.53
C ILE A 569 -5.76 15.55 -11.37
N LYS A 570 -6.21 16.67 -10.83
CA LYS A 570 -5.40 17.84 -10.48
C LYS A 570 -5.58 18.09 -8.99
N TRP A 571 -4.94 17.23 -8.20
CA TRP A 571 -5.06 17.23 -6.74
C TRP A 571 -3.88 17.97 -6.12
N VAL A 572 -4.17 18.99 -5.32
CA VAL A 572 -3.18 19.75 -4.55
C VAL A 572 -3.40 19.63 -3.03
N ASN A 573 -2.34 19.85 -2.25
CA ASN A 573 -2.42 19.99 -0.80
C ASN A 573 -2.86 21.41 -0.39
N GLY A 574 -2.94 21.69 0.92
CA GLY A 574 -3.34 22.98 1.46
C GLY A 574 -2.38 24.15 1.15
N SER A 575 -1.22 23.88 0.56
CA SER A 575 -0.28 24.89 0.05
C SER A 575 -0.32 25.04 -1.48
N GLY A 576 -1.19 24.31 -2.18
CA GLY A 576 -1.25 24.31 -3.65
C GLY A 576 -0.22 23.39 -4.33
N HIS A 577 0.55 22.61 -3.57
CA HIS A 577 1.51 21.67 -4.15
C HIS A 577 0.82 20.38 -4.63
N PRO A 578 1.18 19.85 -5.82
CA PRO A 578 0.59 18.61 -6.33
C PRO A 578 0.75 17.41 -5.40
N MET A 579 -0.32 16.64 -5.24
CA MET A 579 -0.33 15.38 -4.50
C MET A 579 0.24 14.24 -5.35
N PRO A 580 1.07 13.34 -4.77
CA PRO A 580 1.62 12.18 -5.48
C PRO A 580 0.53 11.20 -5.98
N LYS A 581 0.77 10.52 -7.11
CA LYS A 581 -0.23 9.64 -7.76
C LYS A 581 -0.69 8.46 -6.90
N ASP A 582 0.20 7.94 -6.04
CA ASP A 582 -0.12 6.85 -5.10
C ASP A 582 -1.15 7.26 -4.03
N THR A 583 -1.39 8.56 -3.86
CA THR A 583 -2.40 9.10 -2.94
C THR A 583 -3.82 9.02 -3.50
N TYR A 584 -3.99 9.02 -4.84
CA TYR A 584 -5.28 9.21 -5.53
C TYR A 584 -6.36 8.23 -5.10
N ARG A 585 -5.97 7.03 -4.69
CA ARG A 585 -6.89 5.96 -4.32
C ARG A 585 -7.05 5.72 -2.83
N ASN A 586 -6.07 6.09 -2.00
CA ASN A 586 -5.97 5.57 -0.63
C ASN A 586 -5.63 6.61 0.45
N ALA A 587 -5.18 7.82 0.11
CA ALA A 587 -4.75 8.77 1.13
C ALA A 587 -5.92 9.24 2.02
N TRP A 588 -5.67 9.36 3.33
CA TRP A 588 -6.59 9.93 4.32
C TRP A 588 -5.91 10.98 5.21
N ARG A 589 -4.58 11.11 5.04
CA ARG A 589 -3.72 12.01 5.80
C ARG A 589 -2.54 12.44 4.96
N SER A 590 -1.96 13.56 5.33
CA SER A 590 -0.71 14.08 4.82
C SER A 590 0.49 13.31 5.40
N THR A 591 1.59 13.38 4.68
CA THR A 591 2.92 12.87 5.03
C THR A 591 3.86 14.06 5.19
N GLN A 592 5.11 13.81 5.60
CA GLN A 592 6.13 14.86 5.65
C GLN A 592 6.35 15.55 4.29
N SER A 593 6.14 14.84 3.17
CA SER A 593 6.29 15.39 1.82
C SER A 593 5.03 16.03 1.26
N THR A 594 3.88 15.86 1.91
CA THR A 594 2.57 16.33 1.39
C THR A 594 1.80 17.24 2.33
N VAL A 595 2.25 17.43 3.57
CA VAL A 595 1.68 18.44 4.48
C VAL A 595 1.82 19.83 3.88
N GLY A 596 0.79 20.67 4.04
CA GLY A 596 0.77 22.04 3.52
C GLY A 596 -0.41 22.82 4.10
N TYR A 597 -0.17 24.08 4.46
CA TYR A 597 -1.11 24.96 5.16
C TYR A 597 -1.10 26.40 4.64
N ASP A 598 -0.38 26.70 3.55
CA ASP A 598 -0.09 28.09 3.14
C ASP A 598 -1.32 28.80 2.58
N LEU A 599 -2.15 28.09 1.80
CA LEU A 599 -3.36 28.63 1.18
C LEU A 599 -4.61 28.33 2.02
N VAL A 600 -4.69 27.12 2.57
CA VAL A 600 -5.85 26.66 3.33
C VAL A 600 -5.49 25.58 4.35
N SER A 601 -6.13 25.62 5.52
CA SER A 601 -6.13 24.55 6.52
C SER A 601 -7.55 24.19 6.92
N LEU A 602 -7.75 23.02 7.53
CA LEU A 602 -9.01 22.66 8.17
C LEU A 602 -8.85 22.74 9.68
N ASN A 603 -9.31 23.83 10.30
CA ASN A 603 -9.24 23.98 11.74
C ASN A 603 -10.22 23.00 12.40
N HIS A 604 -9.71 22.08 13.22
CA HIS A 604 -10.51 21.02 13.84
C HIS A 604 -10.57 21.22 15.36
N TYR A 605 -11.73 21.67 15.84
CA TYR A 605 -12.04 21.96 17.24
C TYR A 605 -12.63 20.74 17.94
N ALA A 606 -11.93 19.62 17.87
CA ALA A 606 -12.44 18.31 18.27
C ALA A 606 -12.85 18.22 19.75
N VAL A 607 -12.24 19.02 20.64
CA VAL A 607 -12.46 18.94 22.09
C VAL A 607 -13.35 20.06 22.64
N ARG A 608 -13.35 21.25 22.03
CA ARG A 608 -14.05 22.46 22.53
C ARG A 608 -13.77 22.68 24.03
N SER A 609 -14.72 23.21 24.79
CA SER A 609 -14.59 23.33 26.26
C SER A 609 -14.64 21.97 26.95
N ALA A 610 -14.04 21.86 28.15
CA ALA A 610 -14.08 20.62 28.92
C ALA A 610 -15.53 20.15 29.19
N GLU A 611 -16.45 21.06 29.48
CA GLU A 611 -17.88 20.73 29.66
C GLU A 611 -18.53 20.21 28.38
N SER A 612 -18.26 20.83 27.22
CA SER A 612 -18.79 20.35 25.93
C SER A 612 -18.23 18.99 25.55
N PHE A 613 -17.00 18.68 25.97
CA PHE A 613 -16.39 17.38 25.75
C PHE A 613 -17.09 16.26 26.52
N LEU A 614 -17.67 16.54 27.70
CA LEU A 614 -18.48 15.55 28.43
C LEU A 614 -19.69 15.11 27.58
N VAL A 615 -20.38 16.07 26.95
CA VAL A 615 -21.52 15.78 26.06
C VAL A 615 -21.06 15.01 24.82
N LYS A 616 -19.88 15.35 24.27
CA LYS A 616 -19.27 14.61 23.15
C LYS A 616 -18.99 13.15 23.52
N ARG A 617 -18.46 12.90 24.72
CA ARG A 617 -18.22 11.53 25.21
C ARG A 617 -19.53 10.75 25.38
N ASP A 618 -20.54 11.37 25.99
CA ASP A 618 -21.85 10.74 26.26
C ASP A 618 -22.58 10.28 24.99
N ARG A 619 -22.59 11.10 23.94
CA ARG A 619 -23.31 10.76 22.70
C ARG A 619 -22.64 9.66 21.86
N GLY A 620 -21.37 9.37 22.11
CA GLY A 620 -20.54 8.38 21.38
C GLY A 620 -20.08 8.81 19.98
N ARG A 621 -19.33 7.93 19.28
CA ARG A 621 -18.81 8.17 17.93
C ARG A 621 -19.72 7.63 16.83
N VAL A 622 -19.76 8.33 15.70
CA VAL A 622 -20.50 7.95 14.49
C VAL A 622 -19.80 6.84 13.66
N ASN A 623 -18.48 6.66 13.81
CA ASN A 623 -17.67 5.72 13.00
C ASN A 623 -16.99 4.56 13.78
N HIS A 624 -16.84 4.67 15.10
CA HIS A 624 -16.16 3.68 15.95
C HIS A 624 -16.91 3.55 17.27
N VAL A 625 -18.05 2.86 17.24
CA VAL A 625 -18.94 2.70 18.39
C VAL A 625 -18.32 1.89 19.54
N ASP A 626 -17.25 1.11 19.25
CA ASP A 626 -16.61 0.20 20.22
C ASP A 626 -15.40 0.79 20.96
N ARG A 627 -15.03 2.07 20.74
CA ARG A 627 -13.88 2.72 21.41
C ARG A 627 -14.35 3.84 22.33
N ASP A 628 -14.04 3.75 23.62
CA ASP A 628 -14.29 4.83 24.58
C ASP A 628 -13.63 6.13 24.08
N GLN A 629 -14.44 7.19 23.99
CA GLN A 629 -13.98 8.55 23.66
C GLN A 629 -13.57 9.29 24.94
N GLY A 630 -12.84 8.58 25.81
CA GLY A 630 -12.35 9.06 27.09
C GLY A 630 -11.01 9.77 26.98
N LEU A 631 -10.18 9.60 28.00
CA LEU A 631 -8.97 10.39 28.23
C LEU A 631 -7.94 10.30 27.08
N ASN A 632 -7.76 9.13 26.47
CA ASN A 632 -6.85 8.93 25.33
C ASN A 632 -7.27 9.70 24.07
N TYR A 633 -8.57 9.98 23.89
CA TYR A 633 -9.01 10.84 22.79
C TYR A 633 -8.73 12.31 23.09
N TRP A 634 -9.09 12.77 24.30
CA TRP A 634 -8.78 14.14 24.75
C TRP A 634 -7.29 14.44 24.59
N PHE A 635 -6.42 13.59 25.14
CA PHE A 635 -4.96 13.75 25.07
C PHE A 635 -4.43 13.85 23.63
N ARG A 636 -4.96 13.05 22.69
CA ARG A 636 -4.52 13.09 21.28
C ARG A 636 -5.02 14.29 20.50
N MET A 637 -6.16 14.87 20.88
CA MET A 637 -6.84 15.90 20.09
C MET A 637 -6.68 17.30 20.69
N ASN A 638 -6.37 17.42 21.98
CA ASN A 638 -6.29 18.70 22.70
C ASN A 638 -4.90 19.33 22.58
N HIS A 639 -4.63 20.02 21.47
CA HIS A 639 -3.34 20.70 21.25
C HIS A 639 -3.39 22.19 21.62
N ASN A 640 -2.61 22.61 22.61
CA ASN A 640 -2.54 24.01 23.07
C ASN A 640 -1.14 24.63 22.92
N VAL A 641 -0.41 24.28 21.85
CA VAL A 641 1.03 24.56 21.69
C VAL A 641 1.29 25.95 21.09
N THR A 642 0.61 26.29 20.00
CA THR A 642 0.83 27.52 19.24
C THR A 642 -0.46 28.32 19.16
N GLN A 643 -0.38 29.64 19.26
CA GLN A 643 -1.54 30.51 19.02
C GLN A 643 -1.72 30.75 17.51
N ASP A 644 -2.94 30.56 17.01
CA ASP A 644 -3.33 30.84 15.63
C ASP A 644 -4.69 31.55 15.61
N THR A 645 -4.69 32.77 15.09
CA THR A 645 -5.89 33.62 14.93
C THR A 645 -6.17 33.93 13.46
N SER A 646 -5.54 33.23 12.51
CA SER A 646 -5.67 33.52 11.07
C SER A 646 -7.12 33.43 10.58
N ILE A 647 -7.91 32.51 11.12
CA ILE A 647 -9.34 32.35 10.80
C ILE A 647 -10.19 33.55 11.24
N GLN A 648 -9.71 34.32 12.22
CA GLN A 648 -10.50 35.39 12.84
C GLN A 648 -10.72 36.60 11.91
N ARG A 649 -10.04 36.66 10.77
CA ARG A 649 -10.30 37.66 9.73
C ARG A 649 -11.75 37.64 9.21
N ILE A 650 -12.43 36.49 9.31
CA ILE A 650 -13.82 36.29 8.87
C ILE A 650 -14.84 36.66 9.96
N LEU A 651 -14.43 36.87 11.22
CA LEU A 651 -15.35 37.14 12.33
C LEU A 651 -16.36 38.28 12.05
N PRO A 652 -15.99 39.41 11.42
CA PRO A 652 -16.97 40.44 11.10
C PRO A 652 -18.10 39.93 10.18
N ALA A 653 -17.76 39.16 9.14
CA ALA A 653 -18.74 38.59 8.21
C ALA A 653 -19.56 37.47 8.86
N LEU A 654 -18.92 36.62 9.69
CA LEU A 654 -19.59 35.62 10.51
C LEU A 654 -20.66 36.27 11.40
N ARG A 655 -20.29 37.31 12.16
CA ARG A 655 -21.20 37.99 13.09
C ARG A 655 -22.37 38.61 12.33
N ALA A 656 -22.11 39.28 11.22
CA ALA A 656 -23.16 39.84 10.38
C ALA A 656 -24.15 38.78 9.89
N GLU A 657 -23.67 37.60 9.48
CA GLU A 657 -24.53 36.50 9.04
C GLU A 657 -25.26 35.83 10.21
N MET A 658 -24.62 35.65 11.36
CA MET A 658 -25.29 35.15 12.57
C MET A 658 -26.40 36.10 13.03
N ASP A 659 -26.12 37.41 13.07
CA ASP A 659 -27.10 38.44 13.42
C ASP A 659 -28.29 38.40 12.44
N ARG A 660 -28.03 38.24 11.14
CA ARG A 660 -29.07 38.08 10.12
C ARG A 660 -29.95 36.83 10.37
N LEU A 661 -29.35 35.69 10.72
CA LEU A 661 -30.09 34.47 11.03
C LEU A 661 -30.91 34.61 12.32
N LEU A 662 -30.36 35.27 13.34
CA LEU A 662 -30.99 35.50 14.64
C LEU A 662 -32.08 36.59 14.63
N GLN A 663 -32.20 37.37 13.55
CA GLN A 663 -33.35 38.26 13.33
C GLN A 663 -34.66 37.49 13.17
N ASP A 664 -34.62 36.23 12.71
CA ASP A 664 -35.80 35.36 12.72
C ASP A 664 -36.06 34.88 14.16
N PRO A 665 -37.21 35.23 14.76
CA PRO A 665 -37.49 34.90 16.16
C PRO A 665 -37.63 33.39 16.41
N GLU A 666 -38.03 32.60 15.40
CA GLU A 666 -38.13 31.14 15.52
C GLU A 666 -36.74 30.51 15.55
N ILE A 667 -35.83 30.97 14.69
CA ILE A 667 -34.43 30.54 14.69
C ILE A 667 -33.76 30.91 16.01
N ALA A 668 -33.95 32.14 16.48
CA ALA A 668 -33.38 32.59 17.74
C ALA A 668 -33.93 31.80 18.95
N ALA A 669 -35.22 31.47 18.94
CA ALA A 669 -35.83 30.64 19.97
C ALA A 669 -35.29 29.20 19.94
N MET A 670 -35.14 28.61 18.76
CA MET A 670 -34.62 27.26 18.61
C MET A 670 -33.15 27.16 19.03
N HIS A 671 -32.31 28.13 18.66
CA HIS A 671 -30.92 28.22 19.14
C HIS A 671 -30.85 28.24 20.66
N ARG A 672 -31.63 29.13 21.30
CA ARG A 672 -31.70 29.19 22.77
C ARG A 672 -32.16 27.89 23.40
N ARG A 673 -33.12 27.19 22.79
CA ARG A 673 -33.58 25.87 23.26
C ARG A 673 -32.45 24.84 23.22
N CYS A 674 -31.70 24.75 22.11
CA CYS A 674 -30.55 23.85 21.99
C CYS A 674 -29.44 24.18 23.00
N VAL A 675 -29.15 25.47 23.19
CA VAL A 675 -28.16 25.95 24.19
C VAL A 675 -28.59 25.56 25.60
N THR A 676 -29.87 25.74 25.95
CA THR A 676 -30.42 25.32 27.25
C THR A 676 -30.31 23.80 27.43
N ALA A 677 -30.72 23.01 26.43
CA ALA A 677 -30.62 21.55 26.48
C ALA A 677 -29.17 21.08 26.67
N HIS A 678 -28.21 21.73 26.02
CA HIS A 678 -26.79 21.42 26.19
C HIS A 678 -26.27 21.73 27.60
N ARG A 679 -26.65 22.89 28.17
CA ARG A 679 -26.32 23.24 29.58
C ARG A 679 -26.96 22.26 30.57
N GLU A 680 -28.21 21.90 30.37
CA GLU A 680 -28.91 20.91 31.20
C GLU A 680 -28.21 19.55 31.13
N LYS A 681 -27.81 19.11 29.94
CA LYS A 681 -27.05 17.87 29.76
C LYS A 681 -25.68 17.93 30.44
N ILE A 682 -24.96 19.04 30.34
CA ILE A 682 -23.69 19.25 31.08
C ILE A 682 -23.92 19.10 32.59
N ASN A 683 -24.93 19.78 33.13
CA ASN A 683 -25.25 19.71 34.56
C ASN A 683 -25.63 18.28 34.99
N ALA A 684 -26.46 17.59 34.19
CA ALA A 684 -26.84 16.21 34.45
C ALA A 684 -25.64 15.26 34.45
N LEU A 685 -24.71 15.41 33.50
CA LEU A 685 -23.48 14.61 33.46
C LEU A 685 -22.59 14.89 34.68
N LYS A 686 -22.32 16.16 34.99
CA LYS A 686 -21.49 16.55 36.16
C LYS A 686 -22.10 16.13 37.50
N ALA A 687 -23.41 15.89 37.58
CA ALA A 687 -24.05 15.34 38.77
C ALA A 687 -23.77 13.84 38.99
N THR A 688 -23.23 13.13 38.00
CA THR A 688 -22.83 11.72 38.13
C THR A 688 -21.36 11.61 38.53
N PRO A 689 -21.00 10.74 39.50
CA PRO A 689 -19.62 10.63 39.98
C PRO A 689 -18.59 10.39 38.86
N SER A 690 -18.87 9.46 37.94
CA SER A 690 -17.94 9.11 36.86
C SER A 690 -17.60 10.29 35.94
N TYR A 691 -18.57 11.16 35.62
CA TYR A 691 -18.33 12.34 34.79
C TYR A 691 -17.77 13.52 35.59
N ALA A 692 -18.08 13.62 36.89
CA ALA A 692 -17.45 14.59 37.79
C ALA A 692 -15.94 14.32 37.89
N ASP A 693 -15.53 13.08 38.21
CA ASP A 693 -14.13 12.66 38.29
C ASP A 693 -13.41 12.85 36.95
N PHE A 694 -14.10 12.54 35.84
CA PHE A 694 -13.56 12.77 34.51
C PHE A 694 -13.35 14.25 34.22
N TYR A 695 -14.31 15.11 34.55
CA TYR A 695 -14.19 16.56 34.40
C TYR A 695 -13.03 17.13 35.22
N GLU A 696 -12.89 16.71 36.49
CA GLU A 696 -11.74 17.08 37.33
C GLU A 696 -10.41 16.65 36.69
N THR A 697 -10.34 15.43 36.16
CA THR A 697 -9.17 14.94 35.43
C THR A 697 -8.85 15.81 34.22
N LEU A 698 -9.84 16.13 33.37
CA LEU A 698 -9.65 16.95 32.16
C LEU A 698 -9.17 18.36 32.47
N THR A 699 -9.64 18.93 33.58
CA THR A 699 -9.35 20.31 34.01
C THR A 699 -8.10 20.44 34.89
N SER A 700 -7.51 19.32 35.31
CA SER A 700 -6.30 19.27 36.15
C SER A 700 -5.10 20.01 35.52
N ASP A 701 -4.21 20.52 36.38
CA ASP A 701 -2.95 21.16 35.93
C ASP A 701 -2.10 20.20 35.08
N ARG A 702 -2.11 18.91 35.44
CA ARG A 702 -1.44 17.84 34.67
C ARG A 702 -1.92 17.80 33.21
N MET A 703 -3.24 17.76 32.98
CA MET A 703 -3.78 17.70 31.61
C MET A 703 -3.55 19.00 30.83
N GLN A 704 -3.66 20.15 31.48
CA GLN A 704 -3.38 21.45 30.84
C GLN A 704 -1.91 21.53 30.39
N ARG A 705 -0.95 21.10 31.21
CA ARG A 705 0.46 21.05 30.85
C ARG A 705 0.74 20.05 29.73
N LEU A 706 0.18 18.84 29.81
CA LEU A 706 0.33 17.82 28.77
C LEU A 706 -0.11 18.32 27.38
N SER A 707 -1.21 19.08 27.31
CA SER A 707 -1.71 19.65 26.05
C SER A 707 -0.72 20.59 25.34
N LYS A 708 0.26 21.12 26.07
CA LYS A 708 1.34 22.00 25.59
C LYS A 708 2.62 21.23 25.23
N LEU A 709 2.77 20.01 25.75
CA LEU A 709 3.94 19.14 25.57
C LEU A 709 3.77 18.08 24.47
N LEU A 710 2.59 17.97 23.85
CA LEU A 710 2.30 16.95 22.83
C LEU A 710 3.35 16.78 21.71
N PRO A 711 4.00 17.85 21.18
CA PRO A 711 5.04 17.70 20.14
C PRO A 711 6.24 16.86 20.58
N ASN A 712 6.46 16.72 21.89
CA ASN A 712 7.62 16.05 22.47
C ASN A 712 7.38 14.54 22.64
N PHE A 713 6.22 14.01 22.21
CA PHE A 713 5.86 12.61 22.44
C PHE A 713 5.93 11.74 21.18
N GLY A 714 6.47 10.53 21.36
CA GLY A 714 6.47 9.47 20.36
C GLY A 714 5.10 8.84 20.16
N ALA A 715 4.96 8.07 19.07
CA ALA A 715 3.70 7.44 18.68
C ALA A 715 3.12 6.54 19.79
N ASN A 716 3.98 5.83 20.51
CA ASN A 716 3.58 4.85 21.51
C ASN A 716 2.95 5.52 22.74
N VAL A 717 3.35 6.75 23.08
CA VAL A 717 2.71 7.52 24.15
C VAL A 717 1.25 7.82 23.79
N PHE A 718 0.99 8.23 22.55
CA PHE A 718 -0.38 8.48 22.08
C PHE A 718 -1.23 7.22 21.96
N LEU A 719 -0.59 6.04 21.80
CA LEU A 719 -1.28 4.76 21.79
C LEU A 719 -1.64 4.32 23.21
N ALA A 720 -0.69 4.40 24.15
CA ALA A 720 -0.87 3.98 25.53
C ALA A 720 -1.78 4.93 26.32
N GLY A 721 -1.68 6.24 26.08
CA GLY A 721 -2.45 7.26 26.80
C GLY A 721 -1.59 8.19 27.64
N PRO A 722 -2.18 9.21 28.28
CA PRO A 722 -1.43 10.20 29.03
C PRO A 722 -0.83 9.68 30.35
N ASP A 723 -1.33 8.56 30.88
CA ASP A 723 -0.89 8.04 32.19
C ASP A 723 0.54 7.47 32.15
N VAL A 724 1.05 7.12 30.97
CA VAL A 724 2.42 6.62 30.82
C VAL A 724 3.48 7.73 30.88
N VAL A 725 3.08 9.00 30.93
CA VAL A 725 4.00 10.14 31.04
C VAL A 725 4.27 10.44 32.52
N PRO A 726 5.49 10.26 33.04
CA PRO A 726 5.79 10.54 34.44
C PRO A 726 5.60 12.01 34.82
N ASP A 727 5.21 12.29 36.07
CA ASP A 727 5.00 13.67 36.57
C ASP A 727 6.23 14.57 36.42
N HIS A 728 7.43 14.06 36.72
CA HIS A 728 8.66 14.84 36.59
C HIS A 728 8.88 15.35 35.15
N MET A 729 8.38 14.64 34.13
CA MET A 729 8.46 15.08 32.73
C MET A 729 7.45 16.19 32.36
N ILE A 730 6.46 16.43 33.20
CA ILE A 730 5.37 17.39 32.97
C ILE A 730 5.56 18.66 33.81
N PHE A 731 6.07 18.49 35.04
CA PHE A 731 6.16 19.56 36.04
C PHE A 731 7.56 20.17 36.17
N GLU A 732 8.61 19.50 35.70
CA GLU A 732 9.98 20.01 35.74
C GLU A 732 10.41 20.58 34.37
N ASP A 733 11.37 21.51 34.39
CA ASP A 733 11.94 22.08 33.18
C ASP A 733 12.64 21.01 32.35
N GLN A 734 12.25 20.91 31.08
CA GLN A 734 12.83 19.98 30.13
C GLN A 734 13.84 20.67 29.21
N PRO A 735 14.90 19.98 28.75
CA PRO A 735 15.82 20.54 27.78
C PRO A 735 15.11 20.86 26.44
N GLY A 736 15.67 21.77 25.64
CA GLY A 736 15.04 22.25 24.41
C GLY A 736 14.84 21.19 23.31
N ASP A 737 15.54 20.06 23.39
CA ASP A 737 15.45 18.91 22.51
C ASP A 737 14.70 17.71 23.14
N PHE A 738 13.95 17.96 24.22
CA PHE A 738 13.21 16.93 24.95
C PHE A 738 12.25 16.13 24.05
N PHE A 739 12.41 14.81 24.10
CA PHE A 739 11.54 13.85 23.43
C PHE A 739 11.35 12.61 24.30
N PHE A 740 10.10 12.17 24.45
CA PHE A 740 9.73 11.01 25.27
C PHE A 740 8.90 10.00 24.48
N THR A 741 9.25 8.72 24.61
CA THR A 741 8.46 7.60 24.08
C THR A 741 8.56 6.38 24.99
N VAL A 742 7.55 5.54 24.97
CA VAL A 742 7.56 4.22 25.64
C VAL A 742 7.83 3.10 24.65
N GLY A 743 8.28 1.93 25.13
CA GLY A 743 8.46 0.72 24.33
C GLY A 743 7.14 0.22 23.72
N LEU A 744 7.22 -0.63 22.70
CA LEU A 744 6.06 -1.40 22.25
C LEU A 744 5.85 -2.51 23.28
N GLU A 745 4.80 -2.44 24.10
CA GLU A 745 4.30 -3.67 24.71
C GLU A 745 3.81 -4.56 23.57
N ASN A 746 4.34 -5.78 23.49
CA ASN A 746 3.87 -6.77 22.52
C ASN A 746 2.35 -6.93 22.70
N GLU A 747 1.56 -6.69 21.65
CA GLU A 747 0.25 -7.31 21.50
C GLU A 747 0.47 -8.82 21.32
N ALA A 748 0.71 -9.50 22.43
CA ALA A 748 0.41 -10.90 22.61
C ALA A 748 -0.71 -10.97 23.66
N ALA A 749 -1.83 -11.58 23.25
CA ALA A 749 -3.09 -11.78 23.99
C ALA A 749 -4.10 -10.60 23.98
N GLU A 750 -4.96 -10.53 22.96
CA GLU A 750 -6.32 -11.11 22.97
C GLU A 750 -6.93 -11.13 21.55
#